data_AF-A0A5E3WI04-F1
#
_entry.id   AF-A0A5E3WI04-F1
#
_cell.length_a   1.000
_cell.length_b   1.000
_cell.length_c   1.000
_cell.angle_alpha   90.00
_cell.angle_beta   90.00
_cell.angle_gamma   90.00
#
_symmetry.space_group_name_H-M   'P 1'
#
loop_
_entity.id
_entity.type
_entity.pdbx_description
1 polymer ?
#
loop_
_entity_poly.entity_id
_entity_poly.type
_entity_poly.pdbx_seq_one_letter_code
_entity_poly.pdbx_strand_id
1 'polypeptide(L)'
;MALAPDPVTRHLRTGRLRGLCALTDDILLDFVLTNVSVRDVLALRGTCRTLYDLTHHPTVWKRILRSFGAPLPPLPPTARFSLGRLSSLETERLVTRALSADVNWRSERPRAWQVWKVPLFWQALSVKLLPGGQHMVAAVKRAPHSYGLLVVQLDHRQKTAYPIAMFPSGAVKPYALEAKYMDFEGEPRIMISYVSRECAHQRDREAGIDVQDFSDRLDFDYPVRVRYELVVLHCSLDVLQNVEGASPGTPEYMAKMMENPTVFKVTTIVRSNSPFDFIELDVRIERETDTITQDPCVIWVQGDTVKLKNLHTREISSFTCGPVENNHDEPVGHRPFRIRAIRMLPPQGELLIVRTADVAGLALQLFTIPSPGTTVTNAMPRQQRLHTEDQGTPGRVHVEISISAHNLPLPRDTSLLATLAPHAEPPPLYVYTISESPWGATMFRLWPQRVRLESARDFSDSLDVDAFAAEVEGAMYDAETSSDEDDDPFSEPRQRRGGAPRSKQLLQDTTFRYSVRPILNSYIVPNAFTHDFIAPATADTPGTPSAEMSQRLRILPGCVRALLVGTDPEDRSLAPRLLNLHAFADMHPSVRREARWPDDVRREEAAARRHGWVKGTVKEREGLNAIAPLLYGVADVQEVFEKGVVAVGWDDWAARICMIPQSMPTTAYLLEFAHTPREDPCGHRLPLPVPYDFATELKFNTSSHIDAESGSSMDWEPEK
;
A
#
# COMPACT_ATOMS: atom_id res chain seq x y z
N MET A 1 58.38 -30.57 1.98
CA MET A 1 57.10 -29.83 2.08
C MET A 1 56.10 -30.73 2.79
N ALA A 2 55.95 -30.58 4.10
CA ALA A 2 54.96 -31.33 4.88
C ALA A 2 53.61 -30.61 4.75
N LEU A 3 52.62 -31.28 4.16
CA LEU A 3 51.24 -30.81 4.12
C LEU A 3 50.76 -30.63 5.56
N ALA A 4 50.37 -29.41 5.91
CA ALA A 4 49.78 -29.13 7.22
C ALA A 4 48.55 -30.05 7.39
N PRO A 5 48.44 -30.77 8.52
CA PRO A 5 47.34 -31.69 8.73
C PRO A 5 46.02 -30.91 8.75
N ASP A 6 45.05 -31.44 8.02
CA ASP A 6 43.69 -30.93 7.89
C ASP A 6 43.10 -30.62 9.27
N PRO A 7 42.66 -29.38 9.56
CA PRO A 7 42.13 -28.97 10.87
C PRO A 7 41.00 -29.88 11.39
N VAL A 8 40.32 -30.60 10.50
CA VAL A 8 39.29 -31.59 10.85
C VAL A 8 39.86 -32.75 11.70
N THR A 9 41.11 -33.16 11.49
CA THR A 9 41.69 -34.31 12.21
C THR A 9 42.16 -34.01 13.63
N ARG A 10 42.37 -32.74 14.00
CA ARG A 10 42.78 -32.37 15.39
C ARG A 10 41.62 -32.39 16.39
N HIS A 11 40.37 -32.25 15.94
CA HIS A 11 39.21 -32.21 16.83
C HIS A 11 38.63 -33.58 17.22
N LEU A 12 39.08 -34.66 16.57
CA LEU A 12 38.55 -36.01 16.83
C LEU A 12 39.13 -36.70 18.08
N ARG A 13 40.14 -36.14 18.76
CA ARG A 13 40.82 -36.82 19.87
C ARG A 13 40.34 -36.46 21.29
N THR A 14 39.49 -35.46 21.50
CA THR A 14 39.19 -34.95 22.86
C THR A 14 37.73 -34.99 23.34
N GLY A 15 36.79 -35.56 22.57
CA GLY A 15 35.41 -35.73 23.03
C GLY A 15 34.40 -35.21 22.02
N ARG A 16 33.48 -36.09 21.61
CA ARG A 16 32.47 -35.92 20.56
C ARG A 16 31.83 -34.53 20.57
N LEU A 17 31.91 -33.82 19.44
CA LEU A 17 30.95 -32.76 19.10
C LEU A 17 29.54 -33.37 19.21
N ARG A 18 28.78 -33.00 20.23
CA ARG A 18 27.35 -33.32 20.35
C ARG A 18 26.57 -32.14 19.81
N GLY A 19 25.53 -32.40 18.99
CA GLY A 19 24.59 -31.38 18.53
C GLY A 19 24.78 -30.93 17.09
N LEU A 20 24.11 -29.83 16.71
CA LEU A 20 24.00 -29.35 15.32
C LEU A 20 25.36 -29.07 14.67
N CYS A 21 26.35 -28.58 15.41
CA CYS A 21 27.69 -28.28 14.89
C CYS A 21 28.52 -29.52 14.49
N ALA A 22 28.02 -30.74 14.74
CA ALA A 22 28.64 -31.97 14.26
C ALA A 22 28.16 -32.36 12.85
N LEU A 23 27.08 -31.74 12.36
CA LEU A 23 26.56 -31.94 11.01
C LEU A 23 27.36 -31.11 10.01
N THR A 24 27.39 -31.54 8.76
CA THR A 24 27.99 -30.74 7.68
C THR A 24 27.11 -29.53 7.37
N ASP A 25 27.73 -28.46 6.85
CA ASP A 25 27.03 -27.24 6.45
C ASP A 25 25.89 -27.53 5.46
N ASP A 26 26.08 -28.49 4.54
CA ASP A 26 25.05 -28.91 3.60
C ASP A 26 23.82 -29.51 4.32
N ILE A 27 24.03 -30.36 5.32
CA ILE A 27 22.93 -30.94 6.10
C ILE A 27 22.19 -29.84 6.87
N LEU A 28 22.94 -28.91 7.46
CA LEU A 28 22.37 -27.78 8.19
C LEU A 28 21.57 -26.87 7.26
N LEU A 29 22.09 -26.52 6.09
CA LEU A 29 21.42 -25.63 5.14
C LEU A 29 20.22 -26.29 4.46
N ASP A 30 20.36 -27.54 4.01
CA ASP A 30 19.37 -28.21 3.16
C ASP A 30 18.25 -28.87 3.94
N PHE A 31 18.53 -29.42 5.12
CA PHE A 31 17.55 -30.18 5.88
C PHE A 31 17.12 -29.48 7.16
N VAL A 32 18.04 -28.89 7.92
CA VAL A 32 17.68 -28.25 9.20
C VAL A 32 17.06 -26.87 8.95
N LEU A 33 17.81 -25.98 8.29
CA LEU A 33 17.42 -24.58 8.11
C LEU A 33 16.25 -24.38 7.14
N THR A 34 15.92 -25.38 6.32
CA THR A 34 14.72 -25.38 5.47
C THR A 34 13.43 -25.57 6.28
N ASN A 35 13.51 -26.18 7.46
CA ASN A 35 12.34 -26.58 8.26
C ASN A 35 12.13 -25.71 9.50
N VAL A 36 12.95 -24.68 9.70
CA VAL A 36 12.85 -23.75 10.85
C VAL A 36 12.11 -22.48 10.47
N SER A 37 11.43 -21.88 11.44
CA SER A 37 10.75 -20.59 11.23
C SER A 37 11.75 -19.44 11.10
N VAL A 38 11.32 -18.30 10.57
CA VAL A 38 12.14 -17.07 10.52
C VAL A 38 12.63 -16.70 11.92
N ARG A 39 11.76 -16.81 12.93
CA ARG A 39 12.11 -16.55 14.34
C ARG A 39 13.25 -17.45 14.80
N ASP A 40 13.18 -18.74 14.50
CA ASP A 40 14.20 -19.70 14.92
C ASP A 40 15.53 -19.46 14.18
N VAL A 41 15.49 -19.10 12.89
CA VAL A 41 16.69 -18.67 12.15
C VAL A 41 17.38 -17.49 12.84
N LEU A 42 16.58 -16.49 13.26
CA LEU A 42 17.10 -15.33 13.97
C LEU A 42 17.62 -15.70 15.37
N ALA A 43 16.99 -16.64 16.06
CA ALA A 43 17.45 -17.13 17.36
C ALA A 43 18.77 -17.92 17.25
N LEU A 44 18.91 -18.75 16.21
CA LEU A 44 20.11 -19.56 15.96
C LEU A 44 21.35 -18.67 15.75
N ARG A 45 21.21 -17.44 15.26
CA ARG A 45 22.32 -16.47 15.15
C ARG A 45 22.99 -16.16 16.48
N GLY A 46 22.22 -16.15 17.57
CA GLY A 46 22.72 -15.84 18.91
C GLY A 46 23.46 -16.99 19.58
N THR A 47 23.57 -18.16 18.94
CA THR A 47 24.07 -19.38 19.60
C THR A 47 25.58 -19.58 19.43
N CYS A 48 26.10 -19.55 18.20
CA CYS A 48 27.53 -19.69 17.91
C CYS A 48 27.88 -19.07 16.55
N ARG A 49 29.18 -18.81 16.32
CA ARG A 49 29.67 -18.17 15.08
C ARG A 49 29.33 -18.96 13.82
N THR A 50 29.43 -20.29 13.84
CA THR A 50 29.09 -21.12 12.67
C THR A 50 27.62 -20.97 12.27
N LEU A 51 26.70 -21.02 13.25
CA LEU A 51 25.28 -20.84 12.98
C LEU A 51 24.95 -19.38 12.62
N TYR A 52 25.67 -18.40 13.18
CA TYR A 52 25.62 -17.03 12.72
C TYR A 52 25.97 -16.94 11.22
N ASP A 53 27.10 -17.48 10.78
CA ASP A 53 27.52 -17.42 9.38
C ASP A 53 26.53 -18.16 8.45
N LEU A 54 26.09 -19.37 8.83
CA LEU A 54 25.16 -20.19 8.05
C LEU A 54 23.78 -19.53 7.87
N THR A 55 23.25 -18.89 8.91
CA THR A 55 21.95 -18.19 8.82
C THR A 55 22.01 -16.89 8.00
N HIS A 56 23.19 -16.42 7.59
CA HIS A 56 23.35 -15.33 6.63
C HIS A 56 23.48 -15.83 5.18
N HIS A 57 23.54 -17.15 4.98
CA HIS A 57 23.69 -17.73 3.65
C HIS A 57 22.46 -17.42 2.77
N PRO A 58 22.64 -16.93 1.52
CA PRO A 58 21.53 -16.54 0.64
C PRO A 58 20.50 -17.65 0.39
N THR A 59 20.93 -18.92 0.37
CA THR A 59 20.04 -20.06 0.14
C THR A 59 18.96 -20.16 1.21
N VAL A 60 19.28 -19.88 2.48
CA VAL A 60 18.31 -19.94 3.60
C VAL A 60 17.18 -18.94 3.35
N TRP A 61 17.54 -17.67 3.16
CA TRP A 61 16.55 -16.61 2.97
C TRP A 61 15.79 -16.73 1.66
N LYS A 62 16.43 -17.16 0.56
CA LYS A 62 15.73 -17.39 -0.72
C LYS A 62 14.74 -18.56 -0.63
N ARG A 63 15.04 -19.60 0.15
CA ARG A 63 14.08 -20.69 0.44
C ARG A 63 12.90 -20.19 1.27
N ILE A 64 13.18 -19.46 2.34
CA ILE A 64 12.15 -18.82 3.18
C ILE A 64 11.24 -17.95 2.30
N LEU A 65 11.83 -17.07 1.50
CA LEU A 65 11.15 -16.15 0.59
C LEU A 65 10.23 -16.87 -0.41
N ARG A 66 10.70 -17.95 -1.06
CA ARG A 66 9.87 -18.78 -1.96
C ARG A 66 8.66 -19.41 -1.27
N SER A 67 8.80 -19.64 0.02
CA SER A 67 7.76 -20.23 0.83
C SER A 67 6.95 -19.17 1.59
N PHE A 68 7.29 -17.89 1.46
CA PHE A 68 6.68 -16.84 2.25
C PHE A 68 5.26 -16.55 1.74
N GLY A 69 4.27 -16.83 2.58
CA GLY A 69 2.85 -16.73 2.20
C GLY A 69 2.20 -15.39 2.51
N ALA A 70 2.89 -14.49 3.22
CA ALA A 70 2.40 -13.15 3.49
C ALA A 70 2.69 -12.20 2.32
N PRO A 71 1.90 -11.13 2.17
CA PRO A 71 2.19 -10.07 1.21
C PRO A 71 3.61 -9.51 1.45
N LEU A 72 4.44 -9.56 0.40
CA LEU A 72 5.81 -9.03 0.44
C LEU A 72 5.85 -7.61 -0.09
N PRO A 73 6.68 -6.72 0.48
CA PRO A 73 6.89 -5.39 -0.08
C PRO A 73 7.35 -5.49 -1.53
N PRO A 74 6.71 -4.77 -2.47
CA PRO A 74 7.15 -4.75 -3.85
C PRO A 74 8.53 -4.11 -3.92
N LEU A 75 9.42 -4.73 -4.68
CA LEU A 75 10.72 -4.14 -4.97
C LEU A 75 10.61 -3.30 -6.25
N PRO A 76 11.50 -2.31 -6.44
CA PRO A 76 11.61 -1.67 -7.75
C PRO A 76 11.82 -2.74 -8.83
N PRO A 77 11.10 -2.65 -9.96
CA PRO A 77 11.11 -3.67 -11.01
C PRO A 77 12.40 -3.61 -11.84
N THR A 78 13.54 -3.88 -11.23
CA THR A 78 14.86 -3.82 -11.87
C THR A 78 15.54 -5.17 -11.81
N ALA A 79 16.47 -5.42 -12.73
CA ALA A 79 17.19 -6.68 -12.80
C ALA A 79 17.92 -7.02 -11.49
N ARG A 80 18.37 -6.01 -10.73
CA ARG A 80 19.01 -6.18 -9.42
C ARG A 80 18.11 -6.93 -8.42
N PHE A 81 16.81 -6.64 -8.42
CA PHE A 81 15.86 -7.24 -7.48
C PHE A 81 15.23 -8.54 -8.01
N SER A 82 15.78 -9.12 -9.07
CA SER A 82 15.42 -10.47 -9.52
C SER A 82 15.86 -11.52 -8.49
N LEU A 83 15.09 -12.62 -8.37
CA LEU A 83 15.34 -13.67 -7.37
C LEU A 83 16.79 -14.23 -7.40
N GLY A 84 17.37 -14.32 -8.60
CA GLY A 84 18.75 -14.77 -8.79
C GLY A 84 19.77 -13.80 -8.20
N ARG A 85 19.54 -12.48 -8.35
CA ARG A 85 20.49 -11.43 -7.99
C ARG A 85 20.27 -10.82 -6.60
N LEU A 86 19.13 -11.08 -5.97
CA LEU A 86 18.89 -10.64 -4.59
C LEU A 86 19.99 -11.13 -3.64
N SER A 87 20.54 -10.18 -2.88
CA SER A 87 21.46 -10.50 -1.80
C SER A 87 20.74 -11.17 -0.62
N SER A 88 21.50 -11.81 0.27
CA SER A 88 20.92 -12.35 1.52
C SER A 88 20.31 -11.24 2.37
N LEU A 89 20.95 -10.06 2.45
CA LEU A 89 20.43 -8.90 3.20
C LEU A 89 19.08 -8.45 2.67
N GLU A 90 18.96 -8.23 1.36
CA GLU A 90 17.74 -7.73 0.74
C GLU A 90 16.60 -8.75 0.91
N THR A 91 16.91 -10.04 0.75
CA THR A 91 15.94 -11.13 0.96
C THR A 91 15.47 -11.19 2.41
N GLU A 92 16.41 -11.10 3.36
CA GLU A 92 16.11 -11.03 4.78
C GLU A 92 15.24 -9.81 5.11
N ARG A 93 15.64 -8.62 4.66
CA ARG A 93 14.90 -7.37 4.87
C ARG A 93 13.45 -7.46 4.41
N LEU A 94 13.21 -8.05 3.25
CA LEU A 94 11.86 -8.22 2.71
C LEU A 94 10.98 -9.06 3.64
N VAL A 95 11.50 -10.22 4.05
CA VAL A 95 10.78 -11.17 4.91
C VAL A 95 10.55 -10.57 6.30
N THR A 96 11.59 -10.02 6.92
CA THR A 96 11.48 -9.46 8.27
C THR A 96 10.60 -8.22 8.30
N ARG A 97 10.67 -7.36 7.26
CA ARG A 97 9.78 -6.18 7.17
C ARG A 97 8.33 -6.60 7.05
N ALA A 98 8.00 -7.52 6.13
CA ALA A 98 6.63 -8.01 5.97
C ALA A 98 6.05 -8.53 7.29
N LEU A 99 6.80 -9.41 7.98
CA LEU A 99 6.38 -9.99 9.25
C LEU A 99 6.24 -8.97 10.38
N SER A 100 7.27 -8.16 10.61
CA SER A 100 7.27 -7.19 11.71
C SER A 100 6.27 -6.07 11.48
N ALA A 101 6.06 -5.65 10.23
CA ALA A 101 5.02 -4.71 9.87
C ALA A 101 3.64 -5.25 10.23
N ASP A 102 3.31 -6.48 9.82
CA ASP A 102 1.99 -7.08 10.10
C ASP A 102 1.77 -7.24 11.61
N VAL A 103 2.76 -7.78 12.33
CA VAL A 103 2.78 -7.90 13.79
C VAL A 103 2.54 -6.57 14.48
N ASN A 104 3.33 -5.55 14.14
CA ASN A 104 3.27 -4.25 14.80
C ASN A 104 1.94 -3.55 14.48
N TRP A 105 1.50 -3.58 13.22
CA TRP A 105 0.28 -2.87 12.81
C TRP A 105 -1.00 -3.46 13.40
N ARG A 106 -1.02 -4.76 13.70
CA ARG A 106 -2.11 -5.45 14.41
C ARG A 106 -2.04 -5.33 15.92
N SER A 107 -0.93 -4.86 16.48
CA SER A 107 -0.80 -4.69 17.93
C SER A 107 -1.77 -3.62 18.45
N GLU A 108 -2.16 -3.70 19.73
CA GLU A 108 -3.02 -2.69 20.38
C GLU A 108 -2.42 -1.27 20.34
N ARG A 109 -1.09 -1.15 20.25
CA ARG A 109 -0.36 0.12 20.25
C ARG A 109 0.82 0.08 19.28
N PRO A 110 0.58 0.19 17.95
CA PRO A 110 1.65 0.12 16.98
C PRO A 110 2.64 1.24 17.21
N ARG A 111 3.94 0.90 17.26
CA ARG A 111 5.00 1.84 17.60
C ARG A 111 6.00 1.97 16.47
N ALA A 112 6.44 3.19 16.17
CA ALA A 112 7.58 3.40 15.30
C ALA A 112 8.84 2.87 16.00
N TRP A 113 9.50 1.91 15.36
CA TRP A 113 10.77 1.36 15.84
C TRP A 113 11.89 2.37 15.71
N GLN A 114 11.85 3.13 14.61
CA GLN A 114 12.92 4.04 14.23
C GLN A 114 12.33 5.27 13.58
N VAL A 115 12.97 6.41 13.84
CA VAL A 115 12.61 7.70 13.29
C VAL A 115 13.85 8.31 12.67
N TRP A 116 13.78 8.67 11.39
CA TRP A 116 14.87 9.25 10.63
C TRP A 116 14.54 10.69 10.28
N LYS A 117 15.52 11.58 10.43
CA LYS A 117 15.48 12.92 9.84
C LYS A 117 16.21 12.88 8.52
N VAL A 118 15.51 13.23 7.43
CA VAL A 118 16.05 13.22 6.08
C VAL A 118 16.07 14.65 5.56
N PRO A 119 17.24 15.25 5.33
CA PRO A 119 17.32 16.59 4.77
C PRO A 119 16.88 16.56 3.30
N LEU A 120 15.85 17.35 2.98
CA LEU A 120 15.39 17.57 1.61
C LEU A 120 16.04 18.82 0.97
N PHE A 121 16.68 19.65 1.79
CA PHE A 121 17.35 20.91 1.42
C PHE A 121 16.43 22.02 0.89
N TRP A 122 15.21 21.69 0.48
CA TRP A 122 14.18 22.60 0.00
C TRP A 122 12.84 22.38 0.70
N GLN A 123 11.98 23.39 0.70
CA GLN A 123 10.70 23.34 1.38
C GLN A 123 9.79 22.33 0.68
N ALA A 124 9.53 21.18 1.29
CA ALA A 124 8.60 20.21 0.75
C ALA A 124 7.16 20.72 0.86
N LEU A 125 6.39 20.44 -0.20
CA LEU A 125 5.00 20.83 -0.36
C LEU A 125 4.07 19.62 -0.35
N SER A 126 4.54 18.51 -0.91
CA SER A 126 3.82 17.24 -0.97
C SER A 126 4.84 16.10 -1.11
N VAL A 127 4.50 14.92 -0.62
CA VAL A 127 5.35 13.73 -0.71
C VAL A 127 4.53 12.52 -1.12
N LYS A 128 5.10 11.66 -1.95
CA LYS A 128 4.54 10.36 -2.33
C LYS A 128 5.62 9.29 -2.12
N LEU A 129 5.32 8.31 -1.28
CA LEU A 129 6.16 7.11 -1.14
C LEU A 129 5.81 6.14 -2.26
N LEU A 130 6.82 5.60 -2.93
CA LEU A 130 6.63 4.54 -3.90
C LEU A 130 6.49 3.19 -3.17
N PRO A 131 5.72 2.24 -3.73
CA PRO A 131 5.46 0.95 -3.10
C PRO A 131 6.74 0.21 -2.68
N GLY A 132 6.76 -0.31 -1.46
CA GLY A 132 7.93 -0.98 -0.86
C GLY A 132 8.98 -0.02 -0.29
N GLY A 133 8.72 1.28 -0.38
CA GLY A 133 9.36 2.29 0.42
C GLY A 133 10.79 2.63 0.02
N GLN A 134 11.31 2.11 -1.10
CA GLN A 134 12.70 2.39 -1.51
C GLN A 134 12.91 3.76 -2.14
N HIS A 135 11.84 4.37 -2.65
CA HIS A 135 11.92 5.70 -3.27
C HIS A 135 10.78 6.58 -2.75
N MET A 136 11.05 7.87 -2.68
CA MET A 136 10.08 8.90 -2.39
C MET A 136 10.18 9.98 -3.45
N VAL A 137 9.04 10.50 -3.90
CA VAL A 137 8.98 11.71 -4.73
C VAL A 137 8.42 12.83 -3.87
N ALA A 138 9.13 13.96 -3.82
CA ALA A 138 8.68 15.15 -3.12
C ALA A 138 8.51 16.31 -4.11
N ALA A 139 7.39 17.02 -4.03
CA ALA A 139 7.25 18.34 -4.62
C ALA A 139 7.88 19.35 -3.67
N VAL A 140 8.76 20.22 -4.18
CA VAL A 140 9.59 21.11 -3.36
C VAL A 140 9.57 22.54 -3.88
N LYS A 141 9.76 23.51 -2.99
CA LYS A 141 9.96 24.94 -3.26
C LYS A 141 11.36 25.33 -2.82
N ARG A 142 12.18 25.79 -3.78
CA ARG A 142 13.57 26.23 -3.56
C ARG A 142 13.65 27.71 -3.20
N ALA A 143 12.87 28.53 -3.89
CA ALA A 143 12.82 29.99 -3.73
C ALA A 143 11.39 30.47 -4.03
N PRO A 144 11.04 31.75 -3.78
CA PRO A 144 9.81 32.33 -4.31
C PRO A 144 9.69 32.05 -5.81
N HIS A 145 8.56 31.48 -6.24
CA HIS A 145 8.32 31.08 -7.63
C HIS A 145 9.39 30.15 -8.24
N SER A 146 10.06 29.34 -7.42
CA SER A 146 10.97 28.29 -7.90
C SER A 146 10.62 26.97 -7.26
N TYR A 147 10.04 26.09 -8.07
CA TYR A 147 9.55 24.79 -7.68
C TYR A 147 10.30 23.68 -8.42
N GLY A 148 10.19 22.47 -7.88
CA GLY A 148 10.71 21.27 -8.52
C GLY A 148 10.15 20.00 -7.92
N LEU A 149 10.62 18.88 -8.47
CA LEU A 149 10.41 17.55 -7.93
C LEU A 149 11.76 16.98 -7.51
N LEU A 150 11.75 16.25 -6.41
CA LEU A 150 12.91 15.58 -5.86
C LEU A 150 12.61 14.08 -5.74
N VAL A 151 13.45 13.23 -6.33
CA VAL A 151 13.44 11.79 -6.07
C VAL A 151 14.48 11.51 -5.00
N VAL A 152 14.04 10.94 -3.90
CA VAL A 152 14.87 10.57 -2.75
C VAL A 152 14.94 9.05 -2.70
N GLN A 153 16.16 8.51 -2.68
CA GLN A 153 16.38 7.10 -2.41
C GLN A 153 16.31 6.89 -0.90
N LEU A 154 15.47 5.96 -0.50
CA LEU A 154 15.35 5.48 0.87
C LEU A 154 16.05 4.12 0.96
N ASP A 155 16.60 3.78 2.12
CA ASP A 155 17.41 2.56 2.34
C ASP A 155 18.73 2.52 1.55
N HIS A 156 19.31 3.67 1.25
CA HIS A 156 20.61 3.73 0.59
C HIS A 156 21.70 3.07 1.48
N ARG A 157 22.61 2.29 0.89
CA ARG A 157 23.50 1.40 1.65
C ARG A 157 24.38 2.13 2.67
N GLN A 158 24.86 3.31 2.30
CA GLN A 158 25.77 4.11 3.15
C GLN A 158 25.08 5.26 3.88
N LYS A 159 23.88 5.64 3.45
CA LYS A 159 23.12 6.76 3.99
C LYS A 159 21.68 6.30 4.10
N THR A 160 21.01 6.48 5.22
CA THR A 160 19.63 5.97 5.37
C THR A 160 18.69 6.48 4.28
N ALA A 161 18.84 7.74 3.87
CA ALA A 161 18.13 8.32 2.73
C ALA A 161 18.94 9.45 2.10
N TYR A 162 18.79 9.66 0.79
CA TYR A 162 19.48 10.73 0.08
C TYR A 162 18.73 11.19 -1.19
N PRO A 163 18.67 12.50 -1.49
CA PRO A 163 18.15 13.00 -2.75
C PRO A 163 19.02 12.59 -3.95
N ILE A 164 18.46 11.76 -4.85
CA ILE A 164 19.22 11.20 -5.98
C ILE A 164 18.92 11.86 -7.32
N ALA A 165 17.79 12.56 -7.47
CA ALA A 165 17.50 13.30 -8.70
C ALA A 165 16.60 14.50 -8.43
N MET A 166 16.77 15.58 -9.20
CA MET A 166 15.92 16.78 -9.18
C MET A 166 15.40 17.12 -10.58
N PHE A 167 14.11 17.44 -10.67
CA PHE A 167 13.50 18.06 -11.84
C PHE A 167 13.09 19.50 -11.50
N PRO A 168 13.68 20.54 -12.13
CA PRO A 168 13.22 21.90 -11.94
C PRO A 168 11.91 22.12 -12.72
N SER A 169 10.81 22.42 -12.02
CA SER A 169 9.53 22.77 -12.67
C SER A 169 9.41 24.27 -12.97
N GLY A 170 10.40 25.07 -12.55
CA GLY A 170 10.43 26.51 -12.78
C GLY A 170 9.44 27.25 -11.87
N ALA A 171 8.61 28.12 -12.44
CA ALA A 171 7.64 28.95 -11.70
C ALA A 171 6.33 28.23 -11.37
N VAL A 172 6.25 26.92 -11.58
CA VAL A 172 5.01 26.17 -11.54
C VAL A 172 5.01 25.20 -10.37
N LYS A 173 4.04 25.37 -9.44
CA LYS A 173 3.87 24.52 -8.26
C LYS A 173 3.24 23.17 -8.66
N PRO A 174 3.84 22.03 -8.29
CA PRO A 174 3.22 20.71 -8.50
C PRO A 174 2.13 20.43 -7.46
N TYR A 175 0.90 20.19 -7.91
CA TYR A 175 -0.26 19.74 -7.11
C TYR A 175 -0.63 18.30 -7.43
N ALA A 176 -1.42 17.65 -6.57
CA ALA A 176 -1.96 16.30 -6.79
C ALA A 176 -0.86 15.31 -7.26
N LEU A 177 0.26 15.30 -6.54
CA LEU A 177 1.43 14.50 -6.89
C LEU A 177 1.12 13.01 -6.78
N GLU A 178 1.32 12.30 -7.87
CA GLU A 178 1.21 10.84 -7.96
C GLU A 178 2.49 10.26 -8.55
N ALA A 179 2.88 9.08 -8.05
CA ALA A 179 4.08 8.39 -8.50
C ALA A 179 3.91 6.87 -8.41
N LYS A 180 4.38 6.14 -9.42
CA LYS A 180 4.28 4.68 -9.50
C LYS A 180 5.45 4.08 -10.30
N TYR A 181 5.86 2.86 -9.95
CA TYR A 181 6.74 2.08 -10.80
C TYR A 181 5.93 1.49 -11.96
N MET A 182 6.37 1.72 -13.20
CA MET A 182 5.70 1.21 -14.38
C MET A 182 6.72 0.97 -15.49
N ASP A 183 6.42 0.02 -16.37
CA ASP A 183 7.19 -0.16 -17.59
C ASP A 183 6.74 0.88 -18.63
N PHE A 184 7.69 1.63 -19.17
CA PHE A 184 7.44 2.60 -20.24
C PHE A 184 8.55 2.47 -21.28
N GLU A 185 8.16 2.27 -22.55
CA GLU A 185 9.09 1.99 -23.66
C GLU A 185 10.01 0.76 -23.44
N GLY A 186 9.50 -0.26 -22.73
CA GLY A 186 10.23 -1.51 -22.47
C GLY A 186 11.25 -1.43 -21.33
N GLU A 187 11.33 -0.29 -20.63
CA GLU A 187 12.21 -0.11 -19.48
C GLU A 187 11.39 0.18 -18.21
N PRO A 188 11.86 -0.27 -17.04
CA PRO A 188 11.22 0.02 -15.76
C PRO A 188 11.54 1.45 -15.32
N ARG A 189 10.50 2.24 -15.02
CA ARG A 189 10.62 3.68 -14.72
C ARG A 189 9.79 4.07 -13.50
N ILE A 190 10.17 5.17 -12.86
CA ILE A 190 9.31 5.90 -11.93
C ILE A 190 8.50 6.87 -12.77
N MET A 191 7.23 6.58 -12.97
CA MET A 191 6.27 7.49 -13.59
C MET A 191 5.77 8.46 -12.53
N ILE A 192 5.73 9.76 -12.85
CA ILE A 192 5.32 10.83 -11.96
C ILE A 192 4.30 11.69 -12.69
N SER A 193 3.17 11.96 -12.05
CA SER A 193 2.18 12.92 -12.55
C SER A 193 1.88 13.98 -11.51
N TYR A 194 1.64 15.20 -11.97
CA TYR A 194 1.20 16.30 -11.13
C TYR A 194 0.34 17.26 -11.96
N VAL A 195 -0.49 18.04 -11.26
CA VAL A 195 -1.26 19.14 -11.84
C VAL A 195 -0.50 20.44 -11.60
N SER A 196 -0.41 21.26 -12.62
CA SER A 196 -0.04 22.66 -12.52
C SER A 196 -1.24 23.56 -12.81
N ARG A 197 -1.15 24.79 -12.30
CA ARG A 197 -2.13 25.86 -12.54
C ARG A 197 -1.38 27.01 -13.19
N GLU A 198 -2.00 27.69 -14.15
CA GLU A 198 -1.47 28.91 -14.76
C GLU A 198 -2.60 29.90 -15.03
N CYS A 199 -2.31 31.20 -15.06
CA CYS A 199 -3.27 32.18 -15.56
C CYS A 199 -3.59 31.86 -17.03
N ALA A 200 -4.87 31.76 -17.37
CA ALA A 200 -5.29 31.44 -18.74
C ALA A 200 -4.97 32.58 -19.73
N HIS A 201 -4.89 33.83 -19.24
CA HIS A 201 -4.59 35.00 -20.04
C HIS A 201 -3.25 35.63 -19.62
N GLN A 202 -2.46 36.05 -20.60
CA GLN A 202 -1.17 36.69 -20.38
C GLN A 202 -1.30 38.01 -19.59
N ARG A 203 -2.34 38.81 -19.86
CA ARG A 203 -2.60 40.07 -19.15
C ARG A 203 -2.73 39.89 -17.63
N ASP A 204 -3.28 38.76 -17.18
CA ASP A 204 -3.49 38.47 -15.77
C ASP A 204 -2.14 38.10 -15.10
N ARG A 205 -1.26 37.44 -15.85
CA ARG A 205 0.14 37.19 -15.45
C ARG A 205 0.95 38.48 -15.39
N GLU A 206 0.77 39.38 -16.36
CA GLU A 206 1.43 40.70 -16.39
C GLU A 206 0.92 41.61 -15.26
N ALA A 207 -0.32 41.42 -14.80
CA ALA A 207 -0.87 42.09 -13.62
C ALA A 207 -0.30 41.55 -12.28
N GLY A 208 0.62 40.59 -12.32
CA GLY A 208 1.28 40.05 -11.13
C GLY A 208 0.42 39.08 -10.31
N ILE A 209 -0.67 38.56 -10.87
CA ILE A 209 -1.51 37.57 -10.17
C ILE A 209 -0.85 36.20 -10.25
N ASP A 210 -0.37 35.69 -9.11
CA ASP A 210 0.20 34.34 -9.01
C ASP A 210 -0.85 33.33 -8.53
N VAL A 211 -1.32 32.48 -9.46
CA VAL A 211 -2.26 31.39 -9.15
C VAL A 211 -1.68 30.29 -8.26
N GLN A 212 -0.35 30.22 -8.09
CA GLN A 212 0.32 29.20 -7.26
C GLN A 212 0.17 29.43 -5.76
N ASP A 213 -0.08 30.68 -5.35
CA ASP A 213 -0.20 31.06 -3.94
C ASP A 213 -1.59 30.71 -3.35
N PHE A 214 -2.55 30.38 -4.22
CA PHE A 214 -3.87 29.97 -3.80
C PHE A 214 -3.89 28.52 -3.27
N SER A 215 -4.86 28.27 -2.40
CA SER A 215 -5.10 26.97 -1.78
C SER A 215 -5.29 25.86 -2.81
N ASP A 216 -4.87 24.65 -2.48
CA ASP A 216 -5.07 23.48 -3.32
C ASP A 216 -6.53 23.01 -3.36
N ARG A 217 -7.36 23.47 -2.42
CA ARG A 217 -8.77 23.11 -2.33
C ARG A 217 -9.57 23.52 -3.57
N LEU A 218 -10.49 22.63 -3.97
CA LEU A 218 -11.28 22.74 -5.20
C LEU A 218 -12.43 23.75 -5.10
N ASP A 219 -12.76 24.22 -3.90
CA ASP A 219 -13.87 25.14 -3.61
C ASP A 219 -13.51 26.62 -3.70
N PHE A 220 -12.29 26.95 -4.14
CA PHE A 220 -11.83 28.34 -4.21
C PHE A 220 -12.12 28.98 -5.58
N ASP A 221 -12.86 30.09 -5.57
CA ASP A 221 -13.08 30.93 -6.75
C ASP A 221 -11.85 31.80 -7.04
N TYR A 222 -11.14 31.48 -8.12
CA TYR A 222 -9.99 32.29 -8.54
C TYR A 222 -10.47 33.64 -9.08
N PRO A 223 -9.76 34.75 -8.77
CA PRO A 223 -10.08 36.07 -9.32
C PRO A 223 -9.84 36.16 -10.84
N VAL A 224 -9.18 35.15 -11.40
CA VAL A 224 -8.80 35.04 -12.81
C VAL A 224 -9.14 33.66 -13.34
N ARG A 225 -9.28 33.55 -14.65
CA ARG A 225 -9.48 32.24 -15.29
C ARG A 225 -8.19 31.43 -15.19
N VAL A 226 -8.28 30.23 -14.63
CA VAL A 226 -7.13 29.31 -14.49
C VAL A 226 -7.13 28.30 -15.62
N ARG A 227 -5.94 28.07 -16.19
CA ARG A 227 -5.61 26.93 -17.04
C ARG A 227 -4.90 25.90 -16.18
N TYR A 228 -5.37 24.66 -16.25
CA TYR A 228 -4.75 23.53 -15.59
C TYR A 228 -3.92 22.75 -16.59
N GLU A 229 -2.74 22.28 -16.17
CA GLU A 229 -1.98 21.30 -16.95
C GLU A 229 -1.68 20.05 -16.12
N LEU A 230 -2.10 18.88 -16.60
CA LEU A 230 -1.68 17.60 -16.07
C LEU A 230 -0.39 17.19 -16.77
N VAL A 231 0.72 17.26 -16.04
CA VAL A 231 2.05 16.91 -16.52
C VAL A 231 2.37 15.49 -16.07
N VAL A 232 2.77 14.64 -17.02
CA VAL A 232 3.30 13.31 -16.74
C VAL A 232 4.72 13.26 -17.24
N LEU A 233 5.63 12.82 -16.39
CA LEU A 233 7.04 12.63 -16.68
C LEU A 233 7.51 11.30 -16.11
N HIS A 234 8.71 10.90 -16.51
CA HIS A 234 9.30 9.65 -16.02
C HIS A 234 10.78 9.80 -15.70
N CYS A 235 11.25 8.92 -14.83
CA CYS A 235 12.65 8.78 -14.45
C CYS A 235 13.08 7.32 -14.62
N SER A 236 14.20 7.05 -15.30
CA SER A 236 14.69 5.68 -15.51
C SER A 236 15.28 5.10 -14.23
N LEU A 237 14.81 3.91 -13.82
CA LEU A 237 15.35 3.25 -12.63
C LEU A 237 16.80 2.79 -12.82
N ASP A 238 17.18 2.40 -14.04
CA ASP A 238 18.56 1.98 -14.33
C ASP A 238 19.54 3.15 -14.13
N VAL A 239 19.15 4.36 -14.55
CA VAL A 239 19.94 5.58 -14.31
C VAL A 239 20.09 5.84 -12.81
N LEU A 240 19.00 5.72 -12.04
CA LEU A 240 19.05 5.91 -10.59
C LEU A 240 19.93 4.86 -9.89
N GLN A 241 19.90 3.61 -10.36
CA GLN A 241 20.71 2.52 -9.79
C GLN A 241 22.19 2.64 -10.10
N ASN A 242 22.54 3.14 -11.28
CA ASN A 242 23.94 3.38 -11.65
C ASN A 242 24.61 4.39 -10.70
N VAL A 243 23.82 5.32 -10.16
CA VAL A 243 24.29 6.34 -9.21
C VAL A 243 24.48 5.77 -7.79
N GLU A 244 23.68 4.79 -7.35
CA GLU A 244 23.75 4.19 -5.99
C GLU A 244 25.10 3.57 -5.65
N GLY A 245 25.89 3.17 -6.66
CA GLY A 245 27.21 2.58 -6.43
C GLY A 245 28.25 3.56 -5.87
N ALA A 246 28.03 4.87 -6.00
CA ALA A 246 28.94 5.89 -5.49
C ALA A 246 28.40 6.55 -4.21
N SER A 247 29.30 6.87 -3.28
CA SER A 247 28.95 7.53 -2.02
C SER A 247 28.38 8.93 -2.27
N PRO A 248 27.18 9.26 -1.75
CA PRO A 248 26.57 10.55 -2.04
C PRO A 248 27.40 11.72 -1.51
N GLY A 249 27.66 12.70 -2.39
CA GLY A 249 28.53 13.86 -2.12
C GLY A 249 29.99 13.68 -2.53
N THR A 250 30.41 12.48 -2.94
CA THR A 250 31.77 12.28 -3.48
C THR A 250 31.91 12.81 -4.92
N PRO A 251 33.13 13.14 -5.37
CA PRO A 251 33.38 13.52 -6.76
C PRO A 251 32.92 12.46 -7.77
N GLU A 252 33.05 11.17 -7.44
CA GLU A 252 32.57 10.07 -8.29
C GLU A 252 31.04 10.09 -8.43
N TYR A 253 30.32 10.30 -7.32
CA TYR A 253 28.87 10.44 -7.34
C TYR A 253 28.44 11.64 -8.19
N MET A 254 29.11 12.78 -8.02
CA MET A 254 28.83 13.98 -8.81
C MET A 254 29.14 13.75 -10.30
N ALA A 255 30.23 13.04 -10.63
CA ALA A 255 30.55 12.68 -12.01
C ALA A 255 29.46 11.80 -12.63
N LYS A 256 29.02 10.73 -11.96
CA LYS A 256 27.93 9.85 -12.42
C LYS A 256 26.60 10.58 -12.59
N MET A 257 26.30 11.52 -11.70
CA MET A 257 25.13 12.39 -11.80
C MET A 257 25.22 13.32 -13.01
N MET A 258 26.40 13.90 -13.28
CA MET A 258 26.63 14.79 -14.42
C MET A 258 26.66 14.06 -15.76
N GLU A 259 27.04 12.79 -15.79
CA GLU A 259 26.97 11.93 -16.98
C GLU A 259 25.53 11.68 -17.46
N ASN A 260 24.53 11.89 -16.59
CA ASN A 260 23.11 11.65 -16.88
C ASN A 260 22.28 12.94 -16.77
N PRO A 261 22.49 13.94 -17.66
CA PRO A 261 21.95 15.29 -17.50
C PRO A 261 20.41 15.37 -17.55
N THR A 262 19.73 14.37 -18.12
CA THR A 262 18.25 14.35 -18.21
C THR A 262 17.69 13.08 -17.58
N VAL A 263 17.78 12.98 -16.25
CA VAL A 263 17.16 11.90 -15.49
C VAL A 263 15.63 11.88 -15.70
N PHE A 264 15.02 13.07 -15.80
CA PHE A 264 13.59 13.22 -16.04
C PHE A 264 13.30 13.55 -17.49
N LYS A 265 12.28 12.89 -18.05
CA LYS A 265 11.75 13.18 -19.39
C LYS A 265 10.26 13.41 -19.29
N VAL A 266 9.77 14.50 -19.88
CA VAL A 266 8.33 14.80 -19.93
C VAL A 266 7.69 13.88 -20.94
N THR A 267 6.77 13.04 -20.47
CA THR A 267 6.01 12.11 -21.29
C THR A 267 4.90 12.86 -22.00
N THR A 268 3.99 13.51 -21.28
CA THR A 268 2.85 14.23 -21.87
C THR A 268 2.44 15.41 -21.00
N ILE A 269 1.82 16.40 -21.63
CA ILE A 269 1.12 17.50 -20.96
C ILE A 269 -0.30 17.53 -21.50
N VAL A 270 -1.30 17.46 -20.61
CA VAL A 270 -2.72 17.60 -20.95
C VAL A 270 -3.20 18.93 -20.40
N ARG A 271 -3.75 19.80 -21.25
CA ARG A 271 -4.21 21.14 -20.87
C ARG A 271 -5.73 21.16 -20.79
N SER A 272 -6.25 21.87 -19.80
CA SER A 272 -7.69 22.01 -19.58
C SER A 272 -8.01 23.35 -18.93
N ASN A 273 -9.20 23.89 -19.20
CA ASN A 273 -9.75 25.04 -18.47
C ASN A 273 -10.62 24.62 -17.27
N SER A 274 -10.81 23.31 -17.10
CA SER A 274 -11.47 22.68 -15.95
C SER A 274 -10.43 21.94 -15.11
N PRO A 275 -10.61 21.88 -13.78
CA PRO A 275 -9.69 21.17 -12.90
C PRO A 275 -9.57 19.68 -13.26
N PHE A 276 -8.47 19.07 -12.83
CA PHE A 276 -8.24 17.64 -12.90
C PHE A 276 -8.48 17.05 -11.51
N ASP A 277 -9.52 16.24 -11.38
CA ASP A 277 -9.85 15.55 -10.14
C ASP A 277 -9.39 14.09 -10.22
N PHE A 278 -9.10 13.48 -9.07
CA PHE A 278 -8.76 12.06 -8.92
C PHE A 278 -7.83 11.50 -10.00
N ILE A 279 -6.55 11.82 -9.90
CA ILE A 279 -5.54 11.38 -10.87
C ILE A 279 -4.97 10.03 -10.45
N GLU A 280 -4.80 9.15 -11.41
CA GLU A 280 -4.17 7.85 -11.20
C GLU A 280 -3.22 7.51 -12.36
N LEU A 281 -2.07 6.93 -12.02
CA LEU A 281 -1.13 6.31 -12.95
C LEU A 281 -1.30 4.80 -12.90
N ASP A 282 -1.57 4.17 -14.04
CA ASP A 282 -1.71 2.71 -14.09
C ASP A 282 -1.48 2.14 -15.50
N VAL A 283 -1.59 0.82 -15.68
CA VAL A 283 -1.32 0.13 -16.94
C VAL A 283 -2.60 -0.48 -17.49
N ARG A 284 -3.00 -0.08 -18.71
CA ARG A 284 -4.07 -0.74 -19.44
C ARG A 284 -3.54 -2.07 -19.98
N ILE A 285 -4.25 -3.16 -19.71
CA ILE A 285 -3.93 -4.47 -20.28
C ILE A 285 -4.95 -4.79 -21.37
N GLU A 286 -4.48 -5.00 -22.58
CA GLU A 286 -5.30 -5.55 -23.66
C GLU A 286 -4.78 -6.93 -24.05
N ARG A 287 -5.71 -7.83 -24.36
CA ARG A 287 -5.40 -9.18 -24.81
C ARG A 287 -5.95 -9.35 -26.22
N GLU A 288 -5.09 -9.19 -27.21
CA GLU A 288 -5.44 -9.39 -28.61
C GLU A 288 -4.87 -10.71 -29.10
N THR A 289 -5.75 -11.65 -29.46
CA THR A 289 -5.43 -13.04 -29.87
C THR A 289 -4.53 -13.77 -28.86
N ASP A 290 -3.20 -13.68 -29.04
CA ASP A 290 -2.16 -14.31 -28.21
C ASP A 290 -1.16 -13.30 -27.59
N THR A 291 -1.32 -11.99 -27.86
CA THR A 291 -0.41 -10.97 -27.33
C THR A 291 -1.08 -10.20 -26.19
N ILE A 292 -0.34 -10.06 -25.09
CA ILE A 292 -0.73 -9.18 -23.97
C ILE A 292 0.05 -7.88 -24.13
N THR A 293 -0.67 -6.82 -24.47
CA THR A 293 -0.13 -5.45 -24.49
C THR A 293 -0.36 -4.79 -23.14
N GLN A 294 0.60 -3.97 -22.73
CA GLN A 294 0.60 -3.26 -21.47
C GLN A 294 0.92 -1.81 -21.74
N ASP A 295 -0.12 -1.00 -21.75
CA ASP A 295 -0.03 0.39 -22.13
C ASP A 295 -0.14 1.26 -20.89
N PRO A 296 0.95 1.88 -20.43
CA PRO A 296 0.90 2.82 -19.32
C PRO A 296 0.00 3.99 -19.69
N CYS A 297 -0.85 4.36 -18.74
CA CYS A 297 -1.87 5.38 -18.92
C CYS A 297 -1.89 6.33 -17.72
N VAL A 298 -2.41 7.53 -17.97
CA VAL A 298 -2.84 8.45 -16.91
C VAL A 298 -4.35 8.60 -16.99
N ILE A 299 -5.00 8.50 -15.84
CA ILE A 299 -6.45 8.57 -15.66
C ILE A 299 -6.76 9.81 -14.84
N TRP A 300 -7.83 10.51 -15.18
CA TRP A 300 -8.32 11.63 -14.40
C TRP A 300 -9.82 11.82 -14.59
N VAL A 301 -10.41 12.60 -13.70
CA VAL A 301 -11.83 12.96 -13.69
C VAL A 301 -11.99 14.45 -14.01
N GLN A 302 -13.01 14.78 -14.79
CA GLN A 302 -13.46 16.17 -15.02
C GLN A 302 -14.99 16.20 -14.97
N GLY A 303 -15.56 16.66 -13.85
CA GLY A 303 -16.98 16.53 -13.59
C GLY A 303 -17.38 15.05 -13.51
N ASP A 304 -18.36 14.64 -14.31
CA ASP A 304 -18.82 13.24 -14.39
C ASP A 304 -18.15 12.44 -15.52
N THR A 305 -17.10 13.00 -16.14
CA THR A 305 -16.37 12.34 -17.22
C THR A 305 -15.03 11.83 -16.72
N VAL A 306 -14.80 10.53 -16.89
CA VAL A 306 -13.48 9.92 -16.72
C VAL A 306 -12.75 9.96 -18.05
N LYS A 307 -11.49 10.37 -18.02
CA LYS A 307 -10.61 10.39 -19.18
C LYS A 307 -9.36 9.57 -18.91
N LEU A 308 -8.90 8.90 -19.95
CA LEU A 308 -7.74 8.03 -19.95
C LEU A 308 -6.85 8.44 -21.12
N LYS A 309 -5.59 8.78 -20.87
CA LYS A 309 -4.62 9.00 -21.94
C LYS A 309 -3.60 7.88 -21.95
N ASN A 310 -3.52 7.17 -23.07
CA ASN A 310 -2.45 6.19 -23.32
C ASN A 310 -1.13 6.97 -23.50
N LEU A 311 -0.10 6.62 -22.72
CA LEU A 311 1.16 7.35 -22.72
C LEU A 311 2.04 7.00 -23.92
N HIS A 312 1.84 5.83 -24.53
CA HIS A 312 2.50 5.42 -25.78
C HIS A 312 1.76 5.97 -27.00
N THR A 313 0.50 5.60 -27.22
CA THR A 313 -0.25 5.98 -28.44
C THR A 313 -0.67 7.45 -28.44
N ARG A 314 -0.68 8.09 -27.26
CA ARG A 314 -1.16 9.47 -27.01
C ARG A 314 -2.65 9.66 -27.19
N GLU A 315 -3.39 8.60 -27.52
CA GLU A 315 -4.83 8.65 -27.69
C GLU A 315 -5.51 8.87 -26.35
N ILE A 316 -6.60 9.63 -26.40
CA ILE A 316 -7.44 9.92 -25.24
C ILE A 316 -8.75 9.19 -25.43
N SER A 317 -9.05 8.31 -24.48
CA SER A 317 -10.36 7.67 -24.35
C SER A 317 -11.12 8.37 -23.24
N SER A 318 -12.44 8.43 -23.35
CA SER A 318 -13.24 9.02 -22.28
C SER A 318 -14.61 8.39 -22.19
N PHE A 319 -15.20 8.45 -21.01
CA PHE A 319 -16.60 8.15 -20.85
C PHE A 319 -17.25 9.03 -19.79
N THR A 320 -18.49 9.43 -20.05
CA THR A 320 -19.33 10.14 -19.09
C THR A 320 -20.21 9.14 -18.36
N CYS A 321 -20.12 9.10 -17.03
CA CYS A 321 -20.90 8.17 -16.22
C CYS A 321 -22.41 8.45 -16.38
N GLY A 322 -23.17 7.42 -16.71
CA GLY A 322 -24.63 7.47 -16.76
C GLY A 322 -25.28 7.74 -15.39
N PRO A 323 -26.62 7.85 -15.36
CA PRO A 323 -27.36 7.96 -14.10
C PRO A 323 -27.12 6.74 -13.20
N VAL A 324 -27.25 6.93 -11.89
CA VAL A 324 -27.19 5.84 -10.91
C VAL A 324 -28.60 5.27 -10.75
N GLU A 325 -28.80 4.02 -11.13
CA GLU A 325 -30.10 3.33 -11.03
C GLU A 325 -30.32 2.77 -9.61
N ASN A 326 -31.53 2.82 -9.07
CA ASN A 326 -31.83 2.01 -7.88
C ASN A 326 -32.05 0.57 -8.29
N ASN A 327 -31.82 -0.35 -7.36
CA ASN A 327 -32.17 -1.77 -7.53
C ASN A 327 -33.69 -2.02 -7.66
N HIS A 328 -34.53 -1.00 -7.45
CA HIS A 328 -35.99 -1.10 -7.44
C HIS A 328 -36.67 -0.41 -8.63
N ASP A 329 -35.96 -0.20 -9.75
CA ASP A 329 -36.45 0.47 -10.98
C ASP A 329 -36.99 1.91 -10.81
N GLU A 330 -37.13 2.42 -9.59
CA GLU A 330 -37.43 3.82 -9.34
C GLU A 330 -36.14 4.65 -9.37
N PRO A 331 -35.97 5.59 -10.32
CA PRO A 331 -34.78 6.42 -10.35
C PRO A 331 -34.60 7.12 -9.01
N VAL A 332 -33.40 7.01 -8.41
CA VAL A 332 -33.01 7.85 -7.26
C VAL A 332 -33.21 9.29 -7.73
N GLY A 333 -34.28 9.96 -7.29
CA GLY A 333 -34.80 11.15 -7.97
C GLY A 333 -33.69 12.13 -8.34
N HIS A 334 -33.63 12.55 -9.61
CA HIS A 334 -32.69 13.43 -10.35
C HIS A 334 -31.44 14.07 -9.68
N ARG A 335 -30.89 13.48 -8.62
CA ARG A 335 -29.79 14.08 -7.86
C ARG A 335 -28.47 13.74 -8.54
N PRO A 336 -27.62 14.73 -8.81
CA PRO A 336 -26.35 14.50 -9.46
C PRO A 336 -25.42 13.74 -8.51
N PHE A 337 -24.97 12.56 -8.94
CA PHE A 337 -23.92 11.81 -8.26
C PHE A 337 -22.56 12.32 -8.70
N ARG A 338 -21.73 12.74 -7.74
CA ARG A 338 -20.35 13.19 -8.02
C ARG A 338 -19.37 12.05 -7.85
N ILE A 339 -18.39 11.93 -8.75
CA ILE A 339 -17.28 11.00 -8.58
C ILE A 339 -16.42 11.46 -7.39
N ARG A 340 -16.04 10.53 -6.52
CA ARG A 340 -15.26 10.80 -5.28
C ARG A 340 -13.97 9.99 -5.18
N ALA A 341 -13.88 8.90 -5.93
CA ALA A 341 -12.66 8.13 -6.08
C ALA A 341 -12.76 7.28 -7.35
N ILE A 342 -11.61 7.00 -7.94
CA ILE A 342 -11.46 6.04 -9.04
C ILE A 342 -10.33 5.08 -8.73
N ARG A 343 -10.42 3.86 -9.26
CA ARG A 343 -9.36 2.87 -9.21
C ARG A 343 -9.38 2.00 -10.45
N MET A 344 -8.27 1.96 -11.20
CA MET A 344 -8.13 1.02 -12.31
C MET A 344 -7.90 -0.40 -11.83
N LEU A 345 -8.50 -1.36 -12.54
CA LEU A 345 -8.36 -2.80 -12.32
C LEU A 345 -7.76 -3.43 -13.58
N PRO A 346 -6.43 -3.29 -13.80
CA PRO A 346 -5.78 -3.70 -15.05
C PRO A 346 -6.14 -5.11 -15.53
N PRO A 347 -6.13 -6.17 -14.67
CA PRO A 347 -6.40 -7.53 -15.13
C PRO A 347 -7.84 -7.76 -15.60
N GLN A 348 -8.76 -6.84 -15.27
CA GLN A 348 -10.18 -6.90 -15.62
C GLN A 348 -10.53 -5.99 -16.79
N GLY A 349 -9.66 -5.02 -17.14
CA GLY A 349 -10.00 -3.97 -18.11
C GLY A 349 -11.15 -3.08 -17.61
N GLU A 350 -11.30 -2.96 -16.28
CA GLU A 350 -12.40 -2.25 -15.63
C GLU A 350 -11.89 -1.11 -14.76
N LEU A 351 -12.76 -0.15 -14.50
CA LEU A 351 -12.53 0.97 -13.59
C LEU A 351 -13.57 0.92 -12.48
N LEU A 352 -13.11 0.82 -11.23
CA LEU A 352 -13.94 1.01 -10.05
C LEU A 352 -14.10 2.50 -9.80
N ILE A 353 -15.34 2.98 -9.81
CA ILE A 353 -15.71 4.36 -9.51
C ILE A 353 -16.59 4.35 -8.26
N VAL A 354 -16.26 5.23 -7.32
CA VAL A 354 -17.12 5.51 -6.16
C VAL A 354 -17.74 6.88 -6.34
N ARG A 355 -19.07 6.95 -6.32
CA ARG A 355 -19.84 8.19 -6.45
C ARG A 355 -20.70 8.43 -5.22
N THR A 356 -20.94 9.70 -4.90
CA THR A 356 -21.84 10.10 -3.82
C THR A 356 -22.89 11.09 -4.29
N ALA A 357 -24.10 10.99 -3.73
CA ALA A 357 -25.12 12.03 -3.83
C ALA A 357 -25.12 12.92 -2.57
N ASP A 358 -25.60 14.16 -2.69
CA ASP A 358 -25.59 15.16 -1.61
C ASP A 358 -26.40 14.74 -0.35
N VAL A 359 -27.35 13.81 -0.50
CA VAL A 359 -28.21 13.35 0.60
C VAL A 359 -28.25 11.81 0.59
N ALA A 360 -27.23 11.22 1.20
CA ALA A 360 -27.18 9.81 1.60
C ALA A 360 -27.31 8.76 0.48
N GLY A 361 -26.29 8.69 -0.38
CA GLY A 361 -26.12 7.54 -1.26
C GLY A 361 -24.67 7.40 -1.67
N LEU A 362 -24.12 6.20 -1.48
CA LEU A 362 -22.79 5.84 -1.97
C LEU A 362 -22.93 4.72 -3.00
N ALA A 363 -22.52 5.00 -4.23
CA ALA A 363 -22.56 4.04 -5.33
C ALA A 363 -21.15 3.53 -5.61
N LEU A 364 -20.98 2.20 -5.58
CA LEU A 364 -19.80 1.52 -6.09
C LEU A 364 -20.15 0.98 -7.48
N GLN A 365 -19.42 1.43 -8.49
CA GLN A 365 -19.70 1.12 -9.89
C GLN A 365 -18.45 0.58 -10.59
N LEU A 366 -18.58 -0.48 -11.36
CA LEU A 366 -17.53 -1.01 -12.24
C LEU A 366 -17.87 -0.67 -13.68
N PHE A 367 -17.00 0.07 -14.35
CA PHE A 367 -17.13 0.46 -15.76
C PHE A 367 -16.10 -0.26 -16.62
N THR A 368 -16.49 -0.63 -17.83
CA THR A 368 -15.55 -1.11 -18.85
C THR A 368 -14.74 0.06 -19.39
N ILE A 369 -13.41 -0.11 -19.50
CA ILE A 369 -12.55 0.92 -20.09
C ILE A 369 -12.81 0.99 -21.60
N PRO A 370 -13.17 2.16 -22.18
CA PRO A 370 -13.39 2.28 -23.62
C PRO A 370 -12.12 1.98 -24.43
N SER A 371 -12.28 1.51 -25.67
CA SER A 371 -11.15 1.35 -26.60
C SER A 371 -10.36 2.65 -26.79
N PRO A 372 -9.04 2.59 -27.09
CA PRO A 372 -8.22 3.78 -27.29
C PRO A 372 -8.88 4.77 -28.29
N GLY A 373 -8.86 6.06 -27.97
CA GLY A 373 -9.46 7.11 -28.81
C GLY A 373 -11.00 7.18 -28.80
N THR A 374 -11.68 6.28 -28.08
CA THR A 374 -13.16 6.24 -28.06
C THR A 374 -13.72 7.15 -26.97
N THR A 375 -14.81 7.86 -27.29
CA THR A 375 -15.60 8.63 -26.32
C THR A 375 -16.99 8.03 -26.18
N VAL A 376 -17.39 7.65 -24.96
CA VAL A 376 -18.68 7.05 -24.67
C VAL A 376 -19.51 7.98 -23.78
N THR A 377 -20.64 8.45 -24.27
CA THR A 377 -21.57 9.27 -23.47
C THR A 377 -22.57 8.37 -22.75
N ASN A 378 -22.93 8.71 -21.50
CA ASN A 378 -23.88 7.94 -20.69
C ASN A 378 -23.50 6.46 -20.58
N ALA A 379 -22.22 6.18 -20.30
CA ALA A 379 -21.77 4.83 -20.06
C ALA A 379 -22.52 4.25 -18.86
N MET A 380 -23.11 3.07 -19.03
CA MET A 380 -23.73 2.34 -17.92
C MET A 380 -22.68 1.49 -17.20
N PRO A 381 -22.73 1.41 -15.87
CA PRO A 381 -21.84 0.53 -15.13
C PRO A 381 -22.18 -0.93 -15.43
N ARG A 382 -21.17 -1.76 -15.66
CA ARG A 382 -21.34 -3.21 -15.83
C ARG A 382 -21.87 -3.86 -14.55
N GLN A 383 -21.37 -3.37 -13.42
CA GLN A 383 -21.90 -3.73 -12.11
C GLN A 383 -22.06 -2.47 -11.28
N GLN A 384 -23.14 -2.42 -10.54
CA GLN A 384 -23.40 -1.36 -9.60
C GLN A 384 -23.88 -1.98 -8.29
N ARG A 385 -23.44 -1.36 -7.20
CA ARG A 385 -24.05 -1.52 -5.90
C ARG A 385 -24.28 -0.14 -5.31
N LEU A 386 -25.55 0.17 -5.10
CA LEU A 386 -25.93 1.34 -4.35
C LEU A 386 -26.04 0.95 -2.88
N HIS A 387 -25.35 1.70 -2.04
CA HIS A 387 -25.53 1.65 -0.59
C HIS A 387 -26.46 2.80 -0.21
N THR A 388 -27.76 2.49 -0.19
CA THR A 388 -28.81 3.35 0.38
C THR A 388 -28.99 3.01 1.85
N GLU A 389 -29.24 4.03 2.66
CA GLU A 389 -29.40 3.93 4.11
C GLU A 389 -30.78 3.39 4.52
N ASP A 390 -31.33 2.42 3.80
CA ASP A 390 -32.59 1.75 4.16
C ASP A 390 -32.49 0.97 5.51
N GLN A 391 -31.33 1.03 6.18
CA GLN A 391 -31.05 0.52 7.52
C GLN A 391 -30.98 1.60 8.64
N GLY A 392 -31.57 2.80 8.44
CA GLY A 392 -32.12 3.58 9.56
C GLY A 392 -31.32 4.77 10.12
N THR A 393 -30.34 5.33 9.41
CA THR A 393 -29.79 6.67 9.76
C THR A 393 -29.78 7.59 8.55
N PRO A 394 -30.89 8.23 8.18
CA PRO A 394 -30.94 9.11 7.01
C PRO A 394 -29.97 10.30 7.16
N GLY A 395 -29.11 10.50 6.16
CA GLY A 395 -28.41 11.77 5.94
C GLY A 395 -26.89 11.73 6.01
N ARG A 396 -26.21 10.58 5.88
CA ARG A 396 -24.74 10.59 5.87
C ARG A 396 -24.17 11.31 4.66
N VAL A 397 -23.46 12.40 4.94
CA VAL A 397 -22.59 13.08 3.98
C VAL A 397 -21.21 12.46 4.07
N HIS A 398 -20.80 11.74 3.01
CA HIS A 398 -19.45 11.20 2.91
C HIS A 398 -18.47 12.31 2.50
N VAL A 399 -17.62 12.73 3.43
CA VAL A 399 -16.67 13.84 3.24
C VAL A 399 -15.35 13.40 2.63
N GLU A 400 -14.94 12.16 2.87
CA GLU A 400 -13.72 11.59 2.30
C GLU A 400 -13.94 10.16 1.87
N ILE A 401 -13.41 9.82 0.69
CA ILE A 401 -13.46 8.49 0.13
C ILE A 401 -12.08 8.17 -0.44
N SER A 402 -11.59 6.98 -0.13
CA SER A 402 -10.33 6.48 -0.70
C SER A 402 -10.47 5.00 -1.04
N ILE A 403 -9.71 4.57 -2.05
CA ILE A 403 -9.67 3.17 -2.47
C ILE A 403 -8.25 2.67 -2.22
N SER A 404 -8.10 1.49 -1.61
CA SER A 404 -6.81 0.84 -1.42
C SER A 404 -6.07 0.69 -2.73
N ALA A 405 -4.77 0.95 -2.71
CA ALA A 405 -3.91 0.85 -3.86
C ALA A 405 -2.95 -0.34 -3.72
N HIS A 406 -3.28 -1.46 -4.35
CA HIS A 406 -2.36 -2.58 -4.47
C HIS A 406 -1.85 -2.71 -5.90
N ASN A 407 -0.55 -2.92 -6.04
CA ASN A 407 0.04 -3.26 -7.32
C ASN A 407 -0.18 -4.74 -7.55
N LEU A 408 -1.15 -5.08 -8.40
CA LEU A 408 -1.27 -6.43 -8.92
C LEU A 408 -0.03 -6.70 -9.78
N PRO A 409 0.69 -7.83 -9.57
CA PRO A 409 1.74 -8.21 -10.49
C PRO A 409 1.13 -8.33 -11.89
N LEU A 410 1.62 -7.52 -12.82
CA LEU A 410 1.14 -7.48 -14.19
C LEU A 410 1.73 -8.67 -14.98
N PRO A 411 1.12 -9.10 -16.10
CA PRO A 411 1.65 -10.22 -16.91
C PRO A 411 3.11 -10.11 -17.41
N ARG A 412 3.67 -8.89 -17.47
CA ARG A 412 5.05 -8.59 -17.86
C ARG A 412 5.88 -8.12 -16.67
N ASP A 413 5.29 -8.15 -15.47
CA ASP A 413 5.97 -7.75 -14.27
C ASP A 413 7.15 -8.69 -14.04
N THR A 414 8.35 -8.18 -14.25
CA THR A 414 9.60 -8.88 -13.95
C THR A 414 9.97 -8.80 -12.47
N SER A 415 9.12 -8.20 -11.64
CA SER A 415 9.36 -8.12 -10.21
C SER A 415 9.46 -9.50 -9.58
N LEU A 416 10.11 -9.49 -8.42
CA LEU A 416 10.20 -10.66 -7.56
C LEU A 416 8.82 -11.27 -7.27
N LEU A 417 7.79 -10.46 -7.06
CA LEU A 417 6.45 -10.93 -6.67
C LEU A 417 5.84 -11.81 -7.76
N ALA A 418 5.92 -11.38 -9.02
CA ALA A 418 5.43 -12.14 -10.15
C ALA A 418 6.15 -13.49 -10.29
N THR A 419 7.44 -13.55 -9.95
CA THR A 419 8.23 -14.80 -9.99
C THR A 419 7.89 -15.74 -8.83
N LEU A 420 7.70 -15.20 -7.63
CA LEU A 420 7.46 -16.00 -6.42
C LEU A 420 6.05 -16.57 -6.39
N ALA A 421 5.06 -15.82 -6.87
CA ALA A 421 3.66 -16.22 -6.79
C ALA A 421 2.86 -15.69 -8.00
N PRO A 422 3.10 -16.21 -9.22
CA PRO A 422 2.42 -15.76 -10.44
C PRO A 422 0.90 -15.93 -10.40
N HIS A 423 0.41 -16.77 -9.49
CA HIS A 423 -1.00 -17.06 -9.26
C HIS A 423 -1.45 -16.75 -7.83
N ALA A 424 -0.71 -15.90 -7.10
CA ALA A 424 -1.16 -15.42 -5.79
C ALA A 424 -2.51 -14.72 -5.92
N GLU A 425 -3.39 -15.00 -4.97
CA GLU A 425 -4.59 -14.20 -4.79
C GLU A 425 -4.16 -12.79 -4.40
N PRO A 426 -4.65 -11.77 -5.12
CA PRO A 426 -4.36 -10.40 -4.72
C PRO A 426 -5.08 -10.04 -3.43
N PRO A 427 -4.65 -8.99 -2.73
CA PRO A 427 -5.37 -8.55 -1.55
C PRO A 427 -6.77 -8.03 -1.93
N PRO A 428 -7.70 -7.99 -0.95
CA PRO A 428 -8.97 -7.31 -1.16
C PRO A 428 -8.76 -5.85 -1.56
N LEU A 429 -9.70 -5.32 -2.34
CA LEU A 429 -9.84 -3.87 -2.45
C LEU A 429 -10.68 -3.37 -1.28
N TYR A 430 -10.21 -2.31 -0.66
CA TYR A 430 -10.92 -1.60 0.38
C TYR A 430 -11.38 -0.26 -0.15
N VAL A 431 -12.66 0.06 0.05
CA VAL A 431 -13.18 1.42 -0.12
C VAL A 431 -13.43 1.96 1.28
N TYR A 432 -12.63 2.93 1.68
CA TYR A 432 -12.77 3.60 2.96
C TYR A 432 -13.55 4.89 2.78
N THR A 433 -14.46 5.18 3.71
CA THR A 433 -15.25 6.40 3.68
C THR A 433 -15.33 7.00 5.07
N ILE A 434 -15.21 8.32 5.18
CA ILE A 434 -15.57 9.06 6.39
C ILE A 434 -16.86 9.82 6.13
N SER A 435 -17.83 9.68 7.02
CA SER A 435 -19.06 10.48 7.06
C SER A 435 -18.99 11.55 8.14
N GLU A 436 -19.72 12.65 7.97
CA GLU A 436 -19.81 13.75 8.95
C GLU A 436 -21.10 13.72 9.80
N SER A 437 -22.16 13.04 9.35
CA SER A 437 -23.46 13.04 10.03
C SER A 437 -24.13 11.65 10.01
N PRO A 438 -23.89 10.78 11.01
CA PRO A 438 -22.92 10.97 12.09
C PRO A 438 -21.47 10.82 11.63
N TRP A 439 -20.55 11.41 12.40
CA TRP A 439 -19.12 11.17 12.22
C TRP A 439 -18.81 9.69 12.37
N GLY A 440 -18.19 9.10 11.34
CA GLY A 440 -17.89 7.67 11.35
C GLY A 440 -17.02 7.25 10.17
N ALA A 441 -16.35 6.12 10.33
CA ALA A 441 -15.62 5.47 9.25
C ALA A 441 -16.39 4.21 8.82
N THR A 442 -16.57 4.04 7.52
CA THR A 442 -17.11 2.82 6.92
C THR A 442 -16.08 2.24 5.96
N MET A 443 -15.95 0.91 5.98
CA MET A 443 -15.07 0.18 5.08
C MET A 443 -15.87 -0.84 4.28
N PHE A 444 -15.80 -0.73 2.96
CA PHE A 444 -16.30 -1.75 2.05
C PHE A 444 -15.14 -2.62 1.60
N ARG A 445 -15.33 -3.94 1.60
CA ARG A 445 -14.32 -4.89 1.17
C ARG A 445 -14.78 -5.62 -0.10
N LEU A 446 -14.01 -5.50 -1.17
CA LEU A 446 -14.20 -6.23 -2.41
C LEU A 446 -13.12 -7.30 -2.52
N TRP A 447 -13.51 -8.54 -2.22
CA TRP A 447 -12.62 -9.69 -2.37
C TRP A 447 -12.44 -10.05 -3.85
N PRO A 448 -11.22 -10.39 -4.28
CA PRO A 448 -11.04 -10.93 -5.61
C PRO A 448 -11.72 -12.31 -5.70
N GLN A 449 -12.09 -12.69 -6.90
CA GLN A 449 -12.70 -13.96 -7.25
C GLN A 449 -11.87 -14.57 -8.37
N ARG A 450 -11.37 -15.79 -8.16
CA ARG A 450 -10.67 -16.51 -9.22
C ARG A 450 -11.68 -16.95 -10.27
N VAL A 451 -11.53 -16.45 -11.49
CA VAL A 451 -12.37 -16.74 -12.66
C VAL A 451 -11.53 -17.35 -13.78
N ARG A 452 -12.14 -18.12 -14.69
CA ARG A 452 -11.42 -18.67 -15.85
C ARG A 452 -11.12 -17.56 -16.86
N LEU A 453 -10.00 -17.66 -17.57
CA LEU A 453 -9.63 -16.69 -18.61
C LEU A 453 -10.63 -16.63 -19.75
N GLU A 454 -11.19 -17.77 -20.17
CA GLU A 454 -12.26 -17.84 -21.18
C GLU A 454 -13.52 -17.12 -20.68
N SER A 455 -13.97 -17.45 -19.46
CA SER A 455 -15.12 -16.78 -18.85
C SER A 455 -14.89 -15.29 -18.58
N ALA A 456 -13.63 -14.85 -18.42
CA ALA A 456 -13.34 -13.44 -18.22
C ALA A 456 -13.68 -12.61 -19.47
N ARG A 457 -13.67 -13.22 -20.67
CA ARG A 457 -14.16 -12.61 -21.91
C ARG A 457 -15.69 -12.62 -21.97
N ASP A 458 -16.31 -13.77 -21.69
CA ASP A 458 -17.74 -14.00 -21.97
C ASP A 458 -18.72 -13.62 -20.84
N PHE A 459 -18.22 -13.23 -19.66
CA PHE A 459 -19.06 -12.72 -18.57
C PHE A 459 -19.78 -11.39 -18.92
N SER A 460 -19.65 -10.86 -20.14
CA SER A 460 -20.30 -9.64 -20.60
C SER A 460 -21.80 -9.83 -20.86
N ASP A 461 -22.25 -11.02 -21.26
CA ASP A 461 -23.56 -11.12 -21.93
C ASP A 461 -24.57 -12.11 -21.33
N SER A 462 -24.18 -13.08 -20.50
CA SER A 462 -25.19 -13.95 -19.87
C SER A 462 -24.64 -14.71 -18.67
N LEU A 463 -24.94 -14.26 -17.46
CA LEU A 463 -25.03 -15.14 -16.31
C LEU A 463 -26.18 -14.67 -15.44
N ASP A 464 -27.16 -15.55 -15.31
CA ASP A 464 -28.21 -15.51 -14.32
C ASP A 464 -27.55 -15.66 -12.94
N VAL A 465 -27.14 -14.52 -12.36
CA VAL A 465 -26.46 -14.47 -11.06
C VAL A 465 -27.40 -14.96 -9.95
N ASP A 466 -28.72 -14.90 -10.17
CA ASP A 466 -29.71 -15.43 -9.26
C ASP A 466 -29.66 -16.97 -9.23
N ALA A 467 -29.37 -17.63 -10.36
CA ALA A 467 -29.10 -19.07 -10.38
C ALA A 467 -27.81 -19.43 -9.60
N PHE A 468 -26.79 -18.56 -9.61
CA PHE A 468 -25.56 -18.75 -8.83
C PHE A 468 -25.78 -18.50 -7.33
N ALA A 469 -26.52 -17.45 -6.96
CA ALA A 469 -26.89 -17.18 -5.58
C ALA A 469 -27.76 -18.32 -5.01
N ALA A 470 -28.70 -18.84 -5.81
CA ALA A 470 -29.52 -19.99 -5.46
C ALA A 470 -28.72 -21.30 -5.31
N GLU A 471 -27.68 -21.54 -6.13
CA GLU A 471 -26.79 -22.71 -5.98
C GLU A 471 -25.96 -22.63 -4.69
N VAL A 472 -25.51 -21.42 -4.31
CA VAL A 472 -24.74 -21.18 -3.07
C VAL A 472 -25.64 -21.25 -1.84
N GLU A 473 -26.84 -20.64 -1.87
CA GLU A 473 -27.82 -20.78 -0.79
C GLU A 473 -28.28 -22.23 -0.62
N GLY A 474 -28.53 -22.94 -1.73
CA GLY A 474 -28.86 -24.38 -1.69
C GLY A 474 -27.77 -25.23 -1.05
N ALA A 475 -26.50 -24.98 -1.37
CA ALA A 475 -25.37 -25.67 -0.75
C ALA A 475 -25.19 -25.34 0.75
N MET A 476 -25.58 -24.15 1.19
CA MET A 476 -25.58 -23.76 2.61
C MET A 476 -26.63 -24.53 3.41
N TYR A 477 -27.85 -24.69 2.87
CA TYR A 477 -28.93 -25.41 3.56
C TYR A 477 -28.73 -26.94 3.58
N ASP A 478 -28.07 -27.50 2.55
CA ASP A 478 -27.75 -28.94 2.50
C ASP A 478 -26.66 -29.35 3.51
N ALA A 479 -25.81 -28.42 3.96
CA ALA A 479 -24.76 -28.69 4.95
C ALA A 479 -25.30 -28.80 6.39
N GLU A 480 -26.43 -28.15 6.69
CA GLU A 480 -27.01 -28.10 8.05
C GLU A 480 -28.14 -29.11 8.29
N THR A 481 -28.64 -29.79 7.24
CA THR A 481 -29.76 -30.75 7.36
C THR A 481 -29.35 -32.22 7.39
N SER A 482 -28.07 -32.55 7.59
CA SER A 482 -27.60 -33.96 7.64
C SER A 482 -27.48 -34.59 9.04
N SER A 483 -28.01 -33.95 10.09
CA SER A 483 -28.14 -34.58 11.41
C SER A 483 -29.57 -35.06 11.65
N ASP A 484 -29.66 -36.37 11.82
CA ASP A 484 -30.72 -37.14 12.49
C ASP A 484 -31.87 -37.72 11.64
N GLU A 485 -31.96 -39.06 11.76
CA GLU A 485 -33.15 -39.93 11.67
C GLU A 485 -33.73 -40.25 10.27
N ASP A 486 -33.23 -41.34 9.67
CA ASP A 486 -33.99 -42.60 9.52
C ASP A 486 -33.23 -43.60 8.62
N ASP A 487 -32.87 -44.73 9.19
CA ASP A 487 -32.35 -45.90 8.48
C ASP A 487 -33.47 -46.52 7.61
N ASP A 488 -33.54 -46.14 6.33
CA ASP A 488 -34.27 -46.91 5.32
C ASP A 488 -33.31 -47.84 4.55
N PRO A 489 -33.23 -49.14 4.91
CA PRO A 489 -32.32 -50.09 4.26
C PRO A 489 -32.72 -50.49 2.83
N PHE A 490 -33.75 -49.86 2.24
CA PHE A 490 -34.26 -50.21 0.90
C PHE A 490 -34.30 -49.07 -0.12
N SER A 491 -33.72 -47.90 0.17
CA SER A 491 -33.60 -46.86 -0.85
C SER A 491 -32.56 -47.26 -1.90
N GLU A 492 -33.02 -47.64 -3.10
CA GLU A 492 -32.15 -47.96 -4.24
C GLU A 492 -31.08 -46.87 -4.45
N PRO A 493 -29.82 -47.25 -4.77
CA PRO A 493 -28.77 -46.28 -4.98
C PRO A 493 -29.17 -45.41 -6.18
N ARG A 494 -29.57 -44.16 -5.89
CA ARG A 494 -29.70 -43.10 -6.90
C ARG A 494 -28.40 -43.10 -7.69
N GLN A 495 -28.45 -43.64 -8.92
CA GLN A 495 -27.37 -43.59 -9.89
C GLN A 495 -27.04 -42.11 -10.11
N ARG A 496 -26.06 -41.61 -9.35
CA ARG A 496 -25.41 -40.33 -9.62
C ARG A 496 -24.90 -40.46 -11.04
N ARG A 497 -25.59 -39.81 -11.98
CA ARG A 497 -25.15 -39.67 -13.37
C ARG A 497 -23.69 -39.27 -13.30
N GLY A 498 -22.81 -40.17 -13.73
CA GLY A 498 -21.37 -39.93 -13.79
C GLY A 498 -21.13 -38.83 -14.81
N GLY A 499 -21.24 -37.57 -14.36
CA GLY A 499 -20.73 -36.44 -15.10
C GLY A 499 -19.27 -36.72 -15.38
N ALA A 500 -18.89 -36.63 -16.66
CA ALA A 500 -17.52 -36.86 -17.10
C ALA A 500 -16.54 -36.15 -16.16
N PRO A 501 -15.41 -36.80 -15.78
CA PRO A 501 -14.44 -36.19 -14.89
C PRO A 501 -14.07 -34.83 -15.44
N ARG A 502 -14.45 -33.76 -14.72
CA ARG A 502 -14.09 -32.38 -15.09
C ARG A 502 -12.58 -32.38 -15.28
N SER A 503 -12.12 -32.05 -16.49
CA SER A 503 -10.70 -31.96 -16.81
C SER A 503 -10.01 -31.14 -15.72
N LYS A 504 -8.81 -31.59 -15.29
CA LYS A 504 -8.02 -30.88 -14.27
C LYS A 504 -7.73 -29.49 -14.81
N GLN A 505 -8.47 -28.49 -14.33
CA GLN A 505 -8.30 -27.11 -14.70
C GLN A 505 -6.90 -26.67 -14.26
N LEU A 506 -6.12 -26.14 -15.20
CA LEU A 506 -4.78 -25.67 -14.92
C LEU A 506 -4.88 -24.26 -14.33
N LEU A 507 -4.12 -23.99 -13.27
CA LEU A 507 -4.10 -22.70 -12.57
C LEU A 507 -3.76 -21.52 -13.52
N GLN A 508 -2.98 -21.81 -14.56
CA GLN A 508 -2.59 -20.88 -15.63
C GLN A 508 -3.77 -20.35 -16.45
N ASP A 509 -4.90 -21.07 -16.47
CA ASP A 509 -6.10 -20.70 -17.23
C ASP A 509 -7.07 -19.83 -16.38
N THR A 510 -6.58 -19.26 -15.27
CA THR A 510 -7.38 -18.45 -14.35
C THR A 510 -6.81 -17.04 -14.15
N THR A 511 -7.67 -16.09 -13.83
CA THR A 511 -7.33 -14.72 -13.39
C THR A 511 -8.19 -14.32 -12.20
N PHE A 512 -7.91 -13.17 -11.59
CA PHE A 512 -8.68 -12.63 -10.49
C PHE A 512 -9.56 -11.45 -10.93
N ARG A 513 -10.83 -11.51 -10.51
CA ARG A 513 -11.84 -10.49 -10.77
C ARG A 513 -12.41 -9.91 -9.48
N TYR A 514 -12.60 -8.59 -9.40
CA TYR A 514 -13.34 -7.96 -8.31
C TYR A 514 -14.80 -7.83 -8.73
N SER A 515 -15.70 -7.93 -7.77
CA SER A 515 -17.13 -7.80 -7.98
C SER A 515 -17.72 -6.93 -6.87
N VAL A 516 -18.71 -6.11 -7.22
CA VAL A 516 -19.48 -5.33 -6.24
C VAL A 516 -20.75 -6.06 -5.78
N ARG A 517 -21.07 -7.25 -6.35
CA ARG A 517 -22.39 -7.90 -6.23
C ARG A 517 -22.54 -9.04 -5.20
N PRO A 518 -21.52 -9.38 -4.39
CA PRO A 518 -21.85 -9.69 -2.99
C PRO A 518 -20.77 -9.12 -2.07
N ILE A 519 -20.90 -7.86 -1.68
CA ILE A 519 -20.26 -7.34 -0.47
C ILE A 519 -20.98 -8.04 0.69
N LEU A 520 -20.45 -9.20 1.09
CA LEU A 520 -20.95 -10.03 2.18
C LEU A 520 -20.83 -9.33 3.53
N ASN A 521 -19.99 -8.30 3.66
CA ASN A 521 -19.82 -7.55 4.91
C ASN A 521 -19.47 -6.09 4.63
N SER A 522 -20.44 -5.18 4.77
CA SER A 522 -20.13 -3.78 5.06
C SER A 522 -19.98 -3.67 6.57
N TYR A 523 -18.75 -3.57 7.06
CA TYR A 523 -18.53 -3.20 8.45
C TYR A 523 -18.69 -1.69 8.53
N ILE A 524 -19.90 -1.27 8.91
CA ILE A 524 -20.02 0.01 9.61
C ILE A 524 -19.26 -0.23 10.91
N VAL A 525 -18.28 0.60 11.25
CA VAL A 525 -17.72 0.63 12.59
C VAL A 525 -18.53 1.71 13.31
N PRO A 526 -19.76 1.41 13.79
CA PRO A 526 -20.62 2.44 14.34
C PRO A 526 -19.99 2.81 15.67
N ASN A 527 -19.83 4.11 15.94
CA ASN A 527 -19.38 4.58 17.25
C ASN A 527 -17.95 4.22 17.70
N ALA A 528 -17.03 3.78 16.83
CA ALA A 528 -15.61 3.66 17.22
C ALA A 528 -15.00 4.99 17.73
N PHE A 529 -15.66 6.11 17.44
CA PHE A 529 -15.19 7.44 17.82
C PHE A 529 -16.05 8.14 18.87
N THR A 530 -17.21 7.60 19.25
CA THR A 530 -18.19 8.38 20.04
C THR A 530 -18.28 8.03 21.51
N HIS A 531 -17.69 6.95 22.07
CA HIS A 531 -17.84 6.73 23.52
C HIS A 531 -16.64 6.24 24.36
N ASP A 532 -15.72 5.38 23.88
CA ASP A 532 -14.78 4.73 24.84
C ASP A 532 -13.28 4.88 24.57
N PHE A 533 -12.85 5.42 23.43
CA PHE A 533 -11.43 5.37 23.04
C PHE A 533 -10.54 6.52 23.53
N ILE A 534 -11.11 7.62 24.05
CA ILE A 534 -10.36 8.84 24.39
C ILE A 534 -10.89 9.50 25.69
N ALA A 535 -11.21 8.71 26.70
CA ALA A 535 -11.35 9.22 28.06
C ALA A 535 -10.56 8.33 29.02
N PRO A 536 -9.66 8.86 29.87
CA PRO A 536 -9.28 8.12 31.06
C PRO A 536 -10.55 7.90 31.88
N ALA A 537 -10.72 6.66 32.37
CA ALA A 537 -11.76 6.30 33.32
C ALA A 537 -11.56 7.03 34.66
N THR A 538 -11.75 8.33 34.69
CA THR A 538 -12.07 9.07 35.91
C THR A 538 -13.56 9.33 35.85
N ALA A 539 -14.31 8.33 36.33
CA ALA A 539 -15.71 8.46 36.66
C ALA A 539 -15.85 9.63 37.64
N ASP A 540 -16.56 10.70 37.26
CA ASP A 540 -17.28 11.58 38.20
C ASP A 540 -18.07 12.72 37.50
N THR A 541 -18.10 12.83 36.16
CA THR A 541 -18.96 13.84 35.52
C THR A 541 -19.65 13.33 34.25
N PRO A 542 -20.90 12.83 34.36
CA PRO A 542 -21.72 12.54 33.19
C PRO A 542 -22.32 13.84 32.64
N GLY A 543 -22.05 14.20 31.37
CA GLY A 543 -22.93 15.17 30.69
C GLY A 543 -22.37 16.06 29.59
N THR A 544 -21.06 16.12 29.36
CA THR A 544 -20.52 16.92 28.25
C THR A 544 -19.52 16.10 27.44
N PRO A 545 -19.75 15.85 26.13
CA PRO A 545 -18.71 15.31 25.27
C PRO A 545 -17.50 16.25 25.36
N SER A 546 -16.34 15.73 25.73
CA SER A 546 -15.14 16.56 25.87
C SER A 546 -14.82 17.20 24.52
N ALA A 547 -14.28 18.42 24.53
CA ALA A 547 -13.89 19.16 23.32
C ALA A 547 -12.81 18.43 22.48
N GLU A 548 -12.28 17.30 22.95
CA GLU A 548 -11.35 16.41 22.23
C GLU A 548 -12.06 15.54 21.16
N MET A 549 -13.40 15.60 21.05
CA MET A 549 -14.21 14.72 20.20
C MET A 549 -14.40 15.15 18.74
N SER A 550 -13.77 16.23 18.29
CA SER A 550 -13.85 16.66 16.89
C SER A 550 -12.44 16.70 16.29
N GLN A 551 -12.02 15.62 15.63
CA GLN A 551 -10.86 15.66 14.72
C GLN A 551 -11.36 15.44 13.30
N ARG A 552 -10.81 16.19 12.34
CA ARG A 552 -11.01 15.90 10.91
C ARG A 552 -10.07 14.77 10.54
N LEU A 553 -10.63 13.65 10.11
CA LEU A 553 -9.85 12.50 9.66
C LEU A 553 -9.54 12.64 8.17
N ARG A 554 -8.31 12.27 7.81
CA ARG A 554 -7.83 12.04 6.45
C ARG A 554 -7.41 10.57 6.28
N ILE A 555 -7.83 9.89 5.23
CA ILE A 555 -7.44 8.50 4.94
C ILE A 555 -6.29 8.50 3.92
N LEU A 556 -5.17 7.93 4.33
CA LEU A 556 -4.10 7.56 3.40
C LEU A 556 -4.23 6.06 3.12
N PRO A 557 -4.84 5.67 1.98
CA PRO A 557 -5.05 4.27 1.66
C PRO A 557 -3.71 3.58 1.41
N GLY A 558 -3.50 2.43 2.05
CA GLY A 558 -2.46 1.50 1.65
C GLY A 558 -3.00 0.41 0.75
N CYS A 559 -2.30 -0.72 0.73
CA CYS A 559 -2.67 -1.90 -0.02
C CYS A 559 -3.64 -2.79 0.78
N VAL A 560 -3.24 -3.14 2.01
CA VAL A 560 -3.94 -3.94 3.00
C VAL A 560 -4.26 -3.16 4.28
N ARG A 561 -3.53 -2.08 4.55
CA ARG A 561 -3.66 -1.27 5.77
C ARG A 561 -3.79 0.20 5.43
N ALA A 562 -4.67 0.90 6.13
CA ALA A 562 -4.82 2.35 5.99
C ALA A 562 -4.19 3.08 7.18
N LEU A 563 -3.71 4.29 6.90
CA LEU A 563 -3.33 5.26 7.92
C LEU A 563 -4.42 6.33 7.99
N LEU A 564 -4.93 6.59 9.19
CA LEU A 564 -5.83 7.70 9.45
C LEU A 564 -5.03 8.85 10.06
N VAL A 565 -5.11 10.03 9.46
CA VAL A 565 -4.46 11.25 9.92
C VAL A 565 -5.53 12.16 10.51
N GLY A 566 -5.52 12.35 11.82
CA GLY A 566 -6.43 13.25 12.53
C GLY A 566 -5.83 14.65 12.66
N THR A 567 -6.54 15.65 12.14
CA THR A 567 -6.17 17.06 12.26
C THR A 567 -7.26 17.84 12.98
N ASP A 568 -6.91 19.03 13.46
CA ASP A 568 -7.90 19.97 14.01
C ASP A 568 -8.96 20.31 12.92
N PRO A 569 -10.26 20.14 13.20
CA PRO A 569 -11.33 20.38 12.23
C PRO A 569 -11.51 21.87 11.92
N GLU A 570 -11.22 22.74 12.88
CA GLU A 570 -11.32 24.19 12.73
C GLU A 570 -10.08 24.76 12.02
N ASP A 571 -8.97 24.04 12.04
CA ASP A 571 -7.76 24.42 11.32
C ASP A 571 -7.93 24.24 9.81
N ARG A 572 -8.16 25.37 9.13
CA ARG A 572 -8.27 25.43 7.66
C ARG A 572 -6.95 25.78 6.98
N SER A 573 -5.83 25.84 7.69
CA SER A 573 -4.53 26.17 7.12
C SER A 573 -4.03 25.10 6.12
N LEU A 574 -3.00 25.46 5.34
CA LEU A 574 -2.33 24.53 4.41
C LEU A 574 -1.54 23.43 5.12
N ALA A 575 -1.22 23.63 6.39
CA ALA A 575 -0.45 22.71 7.20
C ALA A 575 -1.17 22.52 8.55
N PRO A 576 -2.34 21.86 8.55
CA PRO A 576 -3.18 21.83 9.73
C PRO A 576 -2.47 21.13 10.89
N ARG A 577 -2.80 21.54 12.12
CA ARG A 577 -2.29 20.92 13.35
C ARG A 577 -2.63 19.44 13.36
N LEU A 578 -1.60 18.62 13.47
CA LEU A 578 -1.74 17.18 13.63
C LEU A 578 -2.15 16.89 15.08
N LEU A 579 -3.29 16.22 15.25
CA LEU A 579 -3.76 15.78 16.56
C LEU A 579 -3.31 14.34 16.81
N ASN A 580 -3.67 13.43 15.91
CA ASN A 580 -3.41 12.01 16.08
C ASN A 580 -3.08 11.32 14.76
N LEU A 581 -2.38 10.19 14.85
CA LEU A 581 -2.29 9.20 13.80
C LEU A 581 -2.89 7.89 14.29
N HIS A 582 -3.64 7.21 13.45
CA HIS A 582 -4.20 5.92 13.78
C HIS A 582 -3.88 4.87 12.72
N ALA A 583 -3.46 3.69 13.18
CA ALA A 583 -3.42 2.48 12.36
C ALA A 583 -4.81 1.91 12.23
N PHE A 584 -5.30 1.82 10.99
CA PHE A 584 -6.43 0.97 10.66
C PHE A 584 -5.91 -0.41 10.23
N ALA A 585 -6.27 -1.44 10.98
CA ALA A 585 -5.96 -2.83 10.70
C ALA A 585 -7.27 -3.61 10.52
N ASP A 586 -7.36 -4.35 9.43
CA ASP A 586 -8.51 -5.21 9.18
C ASP A 586 -8.43 -6.46 10.07
N MET A 587 -9.29 -6.54 11.09
CA MET A 587 -9.27 -7.60 12.10
C MET A 587 -10.11 -8.83 11.73
N HIS A 588 -10.85 -8.81 10.62
CA HIS A 588 -11.67 -9.95 10.19
C HIS A 588 -11.19 -10.56 8.86
N PRO A 589 -10.01 -11.20 8.83
CA PRO A 589 -9.65 -12.08 7.71
C PRO A 589 -10.45 -13.40 7.72
N SER A 590 -11.20 -13.67 8.81
CA SER A 590 -11.76 -14.97 9.14
C SER A 590 -13.09 -15.32 8.48
N VAL A 591 -13.72 -14.44 7.70
CA VAL A 591 -14.82 -14.86 6.82
C VAL A 591 -14.19 -15.65 5.69
N ARG A 592 -13.84 -16.90 6.00
CA ARG A 592 -13.36 -17.91 5.06
C ARG A 592 -14.41 -17.98 3.98
N ARG A 593 -14.05 -17.51 2.79
CA ARG A 593 -14.69 -18.07 1.61
C ARG A 593 -14.30 -19.54 1.56
N GLU A 594 -15.23 -20.39 1.17
CA GLU A 594 -14.87 -21.72 0.71
C GLU A 594 -13.89 -21.55 -0.43
N ALA A 595 -12.61 -21.76 -0.14
CA ALA A 595 -11.57 -21.65 -1.14
C ALA A 595 -11.83 -22.72 -2.19
N ARG A 596 -12.44 -22.28 -3.29
CA ARG A 596 -12.94 -23.13 -4.39
C ARG A 596 -11.83 -23.95 -5.04
N TRP A 597 -10.57 -23.54 -4.84
CA TRP A 597 -9.40 -24.10 -5.50
C TRP A 597 -8.48 -24.75 -4.46
N PRO A 598 -8.17 -26.06 -4.61
CA PRO A 598 -7.33 -26.78 -3.64
C PRO A 598 -5.95 -26.15 -3.39
N ASP A 599 -5.35 -25.50 -4.39
CA ASP A 599 -4.04 -24.87 -4.24
C ASP A 599 -4.09 -23.56 -3.47
N ASP A 600 -5.23 -22.86 -3.47
CA ASP A 600 -5.44 -21.68 -2.63
C ASP A 600 -5.57 -22.12 -1.16
N VAL A 601 -6.37 -23.17 -0.89
CA VAL A 601 -6.47 -23.80 0.45
C VAL A 601 -5.09 -24.19 1.00
N ARG A 602 -4.30 -24.94 0.22
CA ARG A 602 -2.97 -25.39 0.67
C ARG A 602 -2.04 -24.23 0.98
N ARG A 603 -2.11 -23.15 0.19
CA ARG A 603 -1.29 -21.94 0.39
C ARG A 603 -1.74 -21.20 1.65
N GLU A 604 -3.04 -21.02 1.85
CA GLU A 604 -3.59 -20.43 3.06
C GLU A 604 -3.23 -21.24 4.30
N GLU A 605 -3.35 -22.57 4.26
CA GLU A 605 -2.94 -23.44 5.35
C GLU A 605 -1.44 -23.37 5.63
N ALA A 606 -0.61 -23.33 4.58
CA ALA A 606 0.83 -23.16 4.73
C ALA A 606 1.18 -21.80 5.34
N ALA A 607 0.52 -20.73 4.89
CA ALA A 607 0.66 -19.38 5.46
C ALA A 607 0.17 -19.37 6.92
N ALA A 608 -0.98 -19.96 7.22
CA ALA A 608 -1.53 -20.05 8.57
C ALA A 608 -0.63 -20.85 9.52
N ARG A 609 -0.05 -21.97 9.07
CA ARG A 609 0.96 -22.72 9.85
C ARG A 609 2.21 -21.87 10.13
N ARG A 610 2.69 -21.13 9.12
CA ARG A 610 3.86 -20.26 9.25
C ARG A 610 3.60 -19.00 10.09
N HIS A 611 2.38 -18.48 10.09
CA HIS A 611 1.97 -17.31 10.87
C HIS A 611 1.28 -17.68 12.19
N GLY A 612 1.11 -18.97 12.50
CA GLY A 612 0.44 -19.40 13.73
C GLY A 612 1.11 -18.85 14.99
N TRP A 613 2.43 -18.64 14.95
CA TRP A 613 3.16 -18.01 16.04
C TRP A 613 2.81 -16.52 16.21
N VAL A 614 2.45 -15.79 15.14
CA VAL A 614 2.04 -14.37 15.22
C VAL A 614 0.80 -14.26 16.10
N LYS A 615 -0.20 -15.13 15.86
CA LYS A 615 -1.41 -15.22 16.68
C LYS A 615 -1.13 -15.53 18.15
N GLY A 616 -0.09 -16.31 18.42
CA GLY A 616 0.32 -16.63 19.79
C GLY A 616 1.18 -15.56 20.47
N THR A 617 1.78 -14.63 19.72
CA THR A 617 2.73 -13.64 20.24
C THR A 617 2.09 -12.27 20.43
N VAL A 618 1.14 -11.91 19.57
CA VAL A 618 0.48 -10.60 19.60
C VAL A 618 -0.97 -10.84 20.01
N LYS A 619 -1.40 -10.14 21.06
CA LYS A 619 -2.83 -10.01 21.36
C LYS A 619 -3.44 -9.22 20.20
N GLU A 620 -4.06 -9.92 19.26
CA GLU A 620 -4.78 -9.31 18.15
C GLU A 620 -5.88 -8.40 18.71
N ARG A 621 -6.11 -7.25 18.10
CA ARG A 621 -7.26 -6.39 18.44
C ARG A 621 -8.57 -7.15 18.19
N GLU A 622 -9.34 -7.41 19.22
CA GLU A 622 -10.62 -8.10 19.06
C GLU A 622 -11.74 -7.12 18.62
N GLY A 623 -12.62 -7.58 17.73
CA GLY A 623 -13.88 -6.91 17.38
C GLY A 623 -13.74 -5.52 16.74
N LEU A 624 -14.41 -4.52 17.34
CA LEU A 624 -14.54 -3.14 16.84
C LEU A 624 -13.25 -2.32 16.92
N ASN A 625 -12.19 -2.85 17.53
CA ASN A 625 -10.93 -2.16 17.75
C ASN A 625 -10.03 -2.17 16.50
N ALA A 626 -10.59 -2.03 15.30
CA ALA A 626 -9.84 -1.98 14.04
C ALA A 626 -8.87 -0.78 13.98
N ILE A 627 -9.12 0.24 14.80
CA ILE A 627 -8.36 1.49 14.86
C ILE A 627 -7.57 1.52 16.16
N ALA A 628 -6.28 1.85 16.07
CA ALA A 628 -5.48 2.15 17.25
C ALA A 628 -4.57 3.36 17.02
N PRO A 629 -4.33 4.18 18.06
CA PRO A 629 -3.38 5.28 17.98
C PRO A 629 -1.96 4.74 17.72
N LEU A 630 -1.22 5.45 16.87
CA LEU A 630 0.20 5.18 16.63
C LEU A 630 1.07 5.85 17.69
N LEU A 631 2.05 5.12 18.18
CA LEU A 631 3.10 5.65 19.05
C LEU A 631 4.32 6.04 18.21
N TYR A 632 4.69 7.32 18.25
CA TYR A 632 5.85 7.86 17.51
C TYR A 632 7.20 7.34 18.00
N GLY A 633 7.22 6.69 19.17
CA GLY A 633 8.41 6.07 19.77
C GLY A 633 9.38 7.03 20.44
N VAL A 634 9.29 8.33 20.19
CA VAL A 634 10.10 9.42 20.77
C VAL A 634 9.21 10.63 21.05
N ALA A 635 9.31 11.24 22.24
CA ALA A 635 8.48 12.38 22.65
C ALA A 635 8.65 13.59 21.72
N ASP A 636 9.88 13.88 21.31
CA ASP A 636 10.24 15.02 20.46
C ASP A 636 9.52 15.04 19.10
N VAL A 637 9.07 13.88 18.61
CA VAL A 637 8.39 13.82 17.31
C VAL A 637 7.04 14.50 17.40
N GLN A 638 6.31 14.32 18.50
CA GLN A 638 5.00 14.95 18.66
C GLN A 638 5.14 16.48 18.74
N GLU A 639 6.11 16.98 19.49
CA GLU A 639 6.40 18.42 19.62
C GLU A 639 6.69 19.07 18.26
N VAL A 640 7.46 18.38 17.41
CA VAL A 640 7.81 18.88 16.07
C VAL A 640 6.58 19.12 15.17
N PHE A 641 5.50 18.35 15.37
CA PHE A 641 4.26 18.46 14.59
C PHE A 641 3.16 19.29 15.26
N GLU A 642 3.38 19.81 16.48
CA GLU A 642 2.40 20.65 17.18
C GLU A 642 1.98 21.88 16.40
N LYS A 643 2.89 22.44 15.61
CA LYS A 643 2.63 23.63 14.78
C LYS A 643 1.84 23.34 13.52
N GLY A 644 1.80 22.08 13.06
CA GLY A 644 1.21 21.72 11.79
C GLY A 644 2.01 20.70 10.98
N VAL A 645 1.32 20.00 10.08
CA VAL A 645 1.93 19.06 9.14
C VAL A 645 1.70 19.51 7.69
N VAL A 646 2.78 19.71 6.94
CA VAL A 646 2.73 20.19 5.55
C VAL A 646 2.34 19.05 4.60
N ALA A 647 2.94 17.89 4.80
CA ALA A 647 2.69 16.72 3.96
C ALA A 647 2.86 15.43 4.75
N VAL A 648 2.04 14.44 4.39
CA VAL A 648 2.12 13.07 4.93
C VAL A 648 2.07 12.09 3.76
N GLY A 649 3.03 11.16 3.73
CA GLY A 649 3.06 10.03 2.80
C GLY A 649 3.01 8.72 3.57
N TRP A 650 2.32 7.74 3.00
CA TRP A 650 2.16 6.40 3.58
C TRP A 650 2.57 5.34 2.57
N ASP A 651 3.48 4.43 2.97
CA ASP A 651 3.70 3.18 2.27
C ASP A 651 3.44 2.02 3.24
N ASP A 652 2.31 1.38 2.99
CA ASP A 652 1.85 0.22 3.73
C ASP A 652 2.84 -0.95 3.66
N TRP A 653 3.43 -1.20 2.49
CA TRP A 653 4.29 -2.34 2.29
C TRP A 653 5.55 -2.30 3.16
N ALA A 654 6.22 -1.16 3.23
CA ALA A 654 7.35 -0.96 4.15
C ALA A 654 6.90 -0.59 5.58
N ALA A 655 5.59 -0.41 5.81
CA ALA A 655 5.00 0.22 6.99
C ALA A 655 5.77 1.49 7.41
N ARG A 656 5.93 2.39 6.44
CA ARG A 656 6.71 3.62 6.58
C ARG A 656 5.79 4.83 6.41
N ILE A 657 5.86 5.74 7.38
CA ILE A 657 5.22 7.05 7.30
C ILE A 657 6.29 8.10 7.02
N CYS A 658 6.07 8.95 6.04
CA CYS A 658 6.87 10.15 5.82
C CYS A 658 6.05 11.38 6.21
N MET A 659 6.59 12.24 7.07
CA MET A 659 5.91 13.46 7.52
C MET A 659 6.82 14.67 7.39
N ILE A 660 6.26 15.78 6.93
CA ILE A 660 6.95 17.07 6.82
C ILE A 660 6.32 18.05 7.81
N PRO A 661 7.02 18.47 8.88
CA PRO A 661 6.48 19.43 9.83
C PRO A 661 6.47 20.84 9.26
N GLN A 662 5.49 21.66 9.66
CA GLN A 662 5.44 23.08 9.27
C GLN A 662 6.61 23.88 9.85
N SER A 663 7.11 23.48 11.04
CA SER A 663 8.23 24.11 11.72
C SER A 663 9.56 23.93 10.99
N MET A 664 9.73 22.83 10.25
CA MET A 664 10.96 22.47 9.54
C MET A 664 10.63 21.83 8.18
N PRO A 665 10.10 22.60 7.21
CA PRO A 665 9.57 22.03 5.99
C PRO A 665 10.66 21.56 5.01
N THR A 666 11.94 21.77 5.34
CA THR A 666 13.11 21.28 4.59
C THR A 666 13.61 19.91 5.05
N THR A 667 12.95 19.31 6.05
CA THR A 667 13.33 18.02 6.65
C THR A 667 12.13 17.08 6.64
N ALA A 668 12.33 15.87 6.12
CA ALA A 668 11.36 14.79 6.23
C ALA A 668 11.63 13.92 7.44
N TYR A 669 10.58 13.53 8.15
CA TYR A 669 10.62 12.56 9.23
C TYR A 669 10.09 11.23 8.70
N LEU A 670 10.94 10.21 8.66
CA LEU A 670 10.54 8.85 8.27
C LEU A 670 10.37 8.00 9.52
N LEU A 671 9.15 7.55 9.77
CA LEU A 671 8.80 6.69 10.89
C LEU A 671 8.64 5.27 10.35
N GLU A 672 9.45 4.34 10.86
CA GLU A 672 9.46 2.94 10.44
C GLU A 672 8.74 2.07 11.47
N PHE A 673 7.63 1.47 11.06
CA PHE A 673 6.85 0.54 11.88
C PHE A 673 7.21 -0.94 11.59
N ALA A 674 8.18 -1.17 10.71
CA ALA A 674 8.75 -2.48 10.43
C ALA A 674 10.21 -2.55 10.88
N HIS A 675 10.64 -3.69 11.40
CA HIS A 675 12.05 -3.96 11.64
C HIS A 675 12.79 -4.19 10.31
N THR A 676 13.86 -3.43 10.13
CA THR A 676 14.74 -3.54 8.96
C THR A 676 16.13 -4.00 9.42
N PRO A 677 16.59 -5.21 9.05
CA PRO A 677 17.96 -5.63 9.27
C PRO A 677 18.95 -4.66 8.61
N ARG A 678 20.06 -4.37 9.29
CA ARG A 678 21.05 -3.41 8.83
C ARG A 678 22.45 -3.98 8.86
N GLU A 679 23.30 -3.34 8.06
CA GLU A 679 24.73 -3.53 8.13
C GLU A 679 25.35 -2.35 8.87
N ASP A 680 26.40 -2.61 9.65
CA ASP A 680 27.32 -1.57 10.11
C ASP A 680 28.18 -1.06 8.94
N PRO A 681 29.00 -0.01 9.12
CA PRO A 681 29.92 0.47 8.08
C PRO A 681 30.92 -0.58 7.56
N CYS A 682 31.13 -1.66 8.30
CA CYS A 682 32.01 -2.78 7.93
C CYS A 682 31.27 -3.89 7.17
N GLY A 683 29.95 -3.78 6.96
CA GLY A 683 29.12 -4.78 6.31
C GLY A 683 28.61 -5.90 7.24
N HIS A 684 28.87 -5.83 8.55
CA HIS A 684 28.36 -6.81 9.49
C HIS A 684 26.90 -6.55 9.83
N ARG A 685 26.11 -7.62 9.95
CA ARG A 685 24.70 -7.52 10.28
C ARG A 685 24.53 -7.08 11.74
N LEU A 686 23.86 -5.96 11.94
CA LEU A 686 23.44 -5.52 13.27
C LEU A 686 22.44 -6.55 13.82
N PRO A 687 22.51 -6.88 15.13
CA PRO A 687 21.57 -7.81 15.73
C PRO A 687 20.15 -7.30 15.55
N LEU A 688 19.28 -8.17 15.05
CA LEU A 688 17.84 -7.90 15.09
C LEU A 688 17.37 -8.15 16.52
N PRO A 689 16.54 -7.26 17.11
CA PRO A 689 15.85 -7.59 18.34
C PRO A 689 15.03 -8.85 18.06
N VAL A 690 15.46 -9.96 18.64
CA VAL A 690 14.73 -11.20 18.46
C VAL A 690 13.46 -11.03 19.31
N PRO A 691 12.27 -11.20 18.73
CA PRO A 691 10.99 -10.85 19.36
C PRO A 691 10.60 -11.81 20.51
N TYR A 692 11.57 -12.33 21.28
CA TYR A 692 11.33 -13.25 22.37
C TYR A 692 10.46 -12.66 23.46
N ASP A 693 10.33 -11.33 23.54
CA ASP A 693 9.45 -10.71 24.50
C ASP A 693 8.97 -9.31 24.07
N PHE A 694 8.11 -9.26 23.04
CA PHE A 694 7.38 -8.02 22.72
C PHE A 694 6.61 -7.47 23.95
N ALA A 695 6.20 -8.34 24.88
CA ALA A 695 5.61 -7.93 26.17
C ALA A 695 6.68 -7.46 27.19
N THR A 696 7.85 -8.10 27.17
CA THR A 696 9.10 -7.81 27.90
C THR A 696 9.58 -6.37 27.76
N GLU A 697 9.92 -5.99 26.51
CA GLU A 697 10.44 -4.65 26.19
C GLU A 697 9.42 -3.53 26.41
N LEU A 698 8.12 -3.85 26.32
CA LEU A 698 7.03 -2.92 26.65
C LEU A 698 7.01 -2.54 28.13
N LYS A 699 7.48 -3.42 29.03
CA LYS A 699 7.58 -3.13 30.47
C LYS A 699 8.86 -2.37 30.83
N PHE A 700 9.98 -2.66 30.17
CA PHE A 700 11.28 -2.05 30.49
C PHE A 700 11.38 -0.57 30.06
N ASN A 701 10.74 -0.16 28.97
CA ASN A 701 10.78 1.24 28.52
C ASN A 701 9.80 2.16 29.28
N THR A 702 8.80 1.61 29.97
CA THR A 702 7.91 2.40 30.83
C THR A 702 8.47 2.63 32.24
N SER A 703 9.51 1.90 32.65
CA SER A 703 10.06 1.99 34.02
C SER A 703 11.37 2.78 34.13
N SER A 704 11.94 3.30 33.03
CA SER A 704 13.24 3.99 33.05
C SER A 704 13.16 5.53 33.03
N HIS A 705 12.04 6.13 33.43
CA HIS A 705 11.87 7.58 33.47
C HIS A 705 11.49 8.10 34.88
N ILE A 706 12.29 7.75 35.88
CA ILE A 706 12.53 8.58 37.07
C ILE A 706 13.98 8.31 37.46
N ASP A 707 14.90 9.11 36.90
CA ASP A 707 16.20 9.48 37.47
C ASP A 707 16.89 10.38 36.44
N ALA A 708 16.36 11.61 36.36
CA ALA A 708 17.04 12.70 35.69
C ALA A 708 18.08 13.26 36.66
N GLU A 709 19.36 12.94 36.46
CA GLU A 709 20.50 13.80 36.81
C GLU A 709 21.82 13.16 36.33
N SER A 710 22.25 13.52 35.11
CA SER A 710 23.65 13.87 34.78
C SER A 710 23.79 13.96 33.25
N GLY A 711 24.03 15.19 32.80
CA GLY A 711 24.18 15.51 31.38
C GLY A 711 25.49 15.02 30.78
N SER A 712 25.40 14.55 29.54
CA SER A 712 26.47 14.67 28.55
C SER A 712 25.81 14.77 27.17
N SER A 713 25.58 16.01 26.73
CA SER A 713 25.23 16.33 25.35
C SER A 713 26.44 16.02 24.48
N MET A 714 26.30 15.06 23.58
CA MET A 714 27.31 14.80 22.55
C MET A 714 26.96 15.67 21.34
N ASP A 715 27.47 16.90 21.36
CA ASP A 715 27.38 17.84 20.26
C ASP A 715 28.18 17.29 19.07
N TRP A 716 27.47 16.91 18.01
CA TRP A 716 28.07 16.70 16.70
C TRP A 716 28.29 18.08 16.06
N GLU A 717 29.48 18.65 16.20
CA GLU A 717 29.90 19.75 15.33
C GLU A 717 30.10 19.23 13.90
N PRO A 718 29.61 19.95 12.86
CA PRO A 718 29.92 19.64 11.48
C PRO A 718 31.32 20.17 11.14
N GLU A 719 32.26 19.27 10.86
CA GLU A 719 33.52 19.64 10.20
C GLU A 719 33.25 20.15 8.77
N LYS A 720 34.00 21.19 8.42
CA LYS A 720 33.92 22.01 7.20
C LYS A 720 34.14 21.26 5.90
#